data_AF-A0A6J7AJX6-F1
#
_entry.id   AF-A0A6J7AJX6-F1
#
_cell.length_a   1.000
_cell.length_b   1.000
_cell.length_c   1.000
_cell.angle_alpha   90.00
_cell.angle_beta   90.00
_cell.angle_gamma   90.00
#
_symmetry.space_group_name_H-M   'P 1'
#
loop_
_entity.id
_entity.type
_entity.pdbx_description
1 polymer ?
#
loop_
_entity_poly.entity_id
_entity_poly.type
_entity_poly.pdbx_seq_one_letter_code
_entity_poly.pdbx_strand_id
1 'polypeptide(L)'
;MSGWDGKMSQGCPKITVDLAAAEAAYAKSFSGEYERIAEVSNALDAGQVLPEHKLYLADCVESWPMAWKTVLKKLSLYDSEAFLPKAPDGMALYRAGNVVRGLVESPFDCDLSLRVAQARSETAAVEFLAAAFSKSPKTMAHTIVYCEDDALAVRLDACLRRIGLPTMGATLQTRAHPVLQVLPLALELCWEPVDPQCLLDFLTLPIIPFPRAIASDLARALGKEPGLGSSTWQQTLDELCACSENDTEKPGELKQRLQDWFSGQRSPQGDPISTALVAKQCKKVAKWAIGRASLIWKDADQTLGKPSPSDQQIALALREAATQASLLGGLVELSGKLSGNTITKPQLGRLTEEVMDRGIESKPCQTAEDGPTRVRSLAEINDYYGRLIWLGTTTSDLPPGRWSVKQRREFKLAGIEINDGTAELRSLRAAEARGLSRAKESMLVIRFPQNEEQREHPIWLAIAHKISEFHKPQEWKPVAIEDLIRENKYEAIAPFTFSCESVSVQPPQPKRSTWSIPATLLRDRDTTSASELEDRLACPLKWTLRYQASLHPSEIARLPDEFQLRGNFFHKILERVFSNDDDLPAVSEAIRLVGQAFDERLPLDAAPLAQPEKRVESLRLKNELLNATGLFVTTLTAGGYRSVKIEEHPEGKVFGKELKGSIDCLAQADDGREAVIDFKYAGRTKFYKMISEGRSVQLATYAISRKQVTGNFPAVAYLILSDGTIFTPTGGPIAGVKPTHLTKGPSIEQVWNNFSTAITAAESWLTTDDPVPARPIQNPTDWPSGSELVLINPLPPDENQSVCRYCDFTRLCGLEETR
;
A
#
# COMPACT_ATOMS: atom_id res chain seq x y z
N MET A 1 27.30 -29.50 -10.36
CA MET A 1 26.26 -30.56 -10.29
C MET A 1 26.85 -31.86 -10.78
N SER A 2 26.99 -32.86 -9.90
CA SER A 2 26.86 -34.31 -10.11
C SER A 2 27.15 -35.02 -11.45
N GLY A 3 27.97 -34.45 -12.35
CA GLY A 3 28.36 -35.05 -13.63
C GLY A 3 27.48 -34.69 -14.84
N TRP A 4 26.67 -33.63 -14.81
CA TRP A 4 25.93 -33.16 -16.00
C TRP A 4 26.82 -32.30 -16.92
N ASP A 5 26.70 -32.48 -18.24
CA ASP A 5 27.57 -31.88 -19.27
C ASP A 5 26.89 -30.77 -20.11
N GLY A 6 25.73 -30.27 -19.65
CA GLY A 6 24.96 -29.22 -20.33
C GLY A 6 24.23 -29.70 -21.59
N LYS A 7 24.23 -31.02 -21.86
CA LYS A 7 23.52 -31.61 -23.00
C LYS A 7 22.44 -32.58 -22.54
N MET A 8 21.48 -32.86 -23.41
CA MET A 8 20.50 -33.91 -23.17
C MET A 8 21.17 -35.27 -23.35
N SER A 9 21.22 -36.07 -22.27
CA SER A 9 21.54 -37.50 -22.34
C SER A 9 20.27 -38.35 -22.41
N GLN A 10 20.34 -39.52 -23.06
CA GLN A 10 19.22 -40.46 -23.09
C GLN A 10 18.86 -40.89 -21.65
N GLY A 11 17.58 -40.76 -21.27
CA GLY A 11 17.08 -41.12 -19.94
C GLY A 11 16.95 -39.97 -18.94
N CYS A 12 17.39 -38.75 -19.28
CA CYS A 12 17.16 -37.57 -18.46
C CYS A 12 15.70 -37.04 -18.52
N PRO A 13 15.21 -36.34 -17.48
CA PRO A 13 13.86 -35.77 -17.47
C PRO A 13 13.65 -34.70 -18.54
N LYS A 14 12.43 -34.54 -19.08
CA LYS A 14 12.12 -33.60 -20.18
C LYS A 14 12.59 -32.15 -19.94
N ILE A 15 12.57 -31.69 -18.68
CA ILE A 15 13.05 -30.35 -18.29
C ILE A 15 14.52 -30.08 -18.66
N THR A 16 15.34 -31.13 -18.86
CA THR A 16 16.74 -30.95 -19.29
C THR A 16 16.86 -30.39 -20.69
N VAL A 17 15.82 -30.52 -21.54
CA VAL A 17 15.78 -29.87 -22.86
C VAL A 17 15.68 -28.36 -22.69
N ASP A 18 14.77 -27.91 -21.83
CA ASP A 18 14.58 -26.49 -21.55
C ASP A 18 15.82 -25.89 -20.86
N LEU A 19 16.42 -26.64 -19.91
CA LEU A 19 17.66 -26.24 -19.25
C LEU A 19 18.85 -26.16 -20.21
N ALA A 20 19.01 -27.13 -21.12
CA ALA A 20 20.09 -27.08 -22.11
C ALA A 20 19.90 -25.94 -23.11
N ALA A 21 18.66 -25.64 -23.52
CA ALA A 21 18.36 -24.50 -24.37
C ALA A 21 18.64 -23.16 -23.67
N ALA A 22 18.28 -23.04 -22.38
CA ALA A 22 18.60 -21.89 -21.57
C ALA A 22 20.13 -21.75 -21.41
N GLU A 23 20.83 -22.83 -21.03
CA GLU A 23 22.28 -22.83 -20.87
C GLU A 23 22.99 -22.44 -22.17
N ALA A 24 22.56 -22.95 -23.34
CA ALA A 24 23.12 -22.55 -24.62
C ALA A 24 22.92 -21.06 -24.95
N ALA A 25 21.78 -20.48 -24.55
CA ALA A 25 21.50 -19.06 -24.74
C ALA A 25 22.32 -18.14 -23.82
N TYR A 26 22.69 -18.64 -22.63
CA TYR A 26 23.47 -17.90 -21.62
C TYR A 26 24.94 -18.35 -21.54
N ALA A 27 25.35 -19.32 -22.36
CA ALA A 27 26.72 -19.82 -22.42
C ALA A 27 27.63 -18.64 -22.77
N LYS A 28 28.51 -18.26 -21.82
CA LYS A 28 29.44 -17.11 -21.81
C LYS A 28 28.97 -15.83 -21.11
N SER A 29 27.76 -15.76 -20.57
CA SER A 29 27.34 -14.59 -19.80
C SER A 29 28.01 -14.53 -18.41
N PHE A 30 28.09 -15.67 -17.70
CA PHE A 30 28.76 -15.80 -16.40
C PHE A 30 29.29 -17.23 -16.20
N SER A 31 30.51 -17.39 -15.66
CA SER A 31 30.97 -18.71 -15.18
C SER A 31 30.33 -19.02 -13.82
N GLY A 32 29.54 -20.09 -13.78
CA GLY A 32 28.91 -20.56 -12.54
C GLY A 32 29.93 -21.17 -11.58
N GLU A 33 29.46 -21.63 -10.42
CA GLU A 33 30.32 -22.32 -9.45
C GLU A 33 30.93 -23.60 -10.04
N TYR A 34 30.18 -24.34 -10.86
CA TYR A 34 30.67 -25.57 -11.47
C TYR A 34 31.79 -25.31 -12.48
N GLU A 35 31.61 -24.35 -13.40
CA GLU A 35 32.61 -23.99 -14.40
C GLU A 35 33.91 -23.57 -13.69
N ARG A 36 33.80 -22.76 -12.63
CA ARG A 36 34.96 -22.34 -11.82
C ARG A 36 35.67 -23.51 -11.14
N ILE A 37 34.93 -24.45 -10.53
CA ILE A 37 35.53 -25.64 -9.91
C ILE A 37 36.17 -26.55 -10.97
N ALA A 38 35.54 -26.71 -12.13
CA ALA A 38 36.06 -27.48 -13.24
C ALA A 38 37.35 -26.85 -13.81
N GLU A 39 37.37 -25.52 -13.99
CA GLU A 39 38.57 -24.77 -14.37
C GLU A 39 39.71 -24.97 -13.37
N VAL A 40 39.43 -24.89 -12.06
CA VAL A 40 40.43 -25.16 -11.02
C VAL A 40 40.94 -26.60 -11.10
N SER A 41 40.04 -27.58 -11.23
CA SER A 41 40.44 -28.99 -11.37
C SER A 41 41.33 -29.21 -12.58
N ASN A 42 40.96 -28.63 -13.74
CA ASN A 42 41.70 -28.73 -14.99
C ASN A 42 43.07 -28.05 -14.91
N ALA A 43 43.17 -26.90 -14.23
CA ALA A 43 44.44 -26.21 -14.01
C ALA A 43 45.39 -27.06 -13.15
N LEU A 44 44.88 -27.71 -12.10
CA LEU A 44 45.66 -28.65 -11.28
C LEU A 44 46.10 -29.88 -12.10
N ASP A 45 45.24 -30.42 -12.96
CA ASP A 45 45.60 -31.53 -13.87
C ASP A 45 46.65 -31.12 -14.91
N ALA A 46 46.66 -29.85 -15.33
CA ALA A 46 47.66 -29.28 -16.22
C ALA A 46 49.02 -29.00 -15.53
N GLY A 47 49.17 -29.35 -14.25
CA GLY A 47 50.43 -29.25 -13.52
C GLY A 47 50.65 -27.92 -12.78
N GLN A 48 49.59 -27.13 -12.53
CA GLN A 48 49.69 -25.92 -11.73
C GLN A 48 50.19 -26.25 -10.31
N VAL A 49 51.28 -25.59 -9.88
CA VAL A 49 51.87 -25.78 -8.54
C VAL A 49 51.22 -24.80 -7.56
N LEU A 50 50.71 -25.32 -6.44
CA LEU A 50 50.15 -24.54 -5.34
C LEU A 50 51.24 -24.16 -4.31
N PRO A 51 51.10 -23.05 -3.59
CA PRO A 51 51.94 -22.76 -2.44
C PRO A 51 51.75 -23.83 -1.34
N GLU A 52 52.69 -23.90 -0.39
CA GLU A 52 52.53 -24.75 0.79
C GLU A 52 51.24 -24.36 1.54
N HIS A 53 50.38 -25.35 1.78
CA HIS A 53 49.06 -25.12 2.37
C HIS A 53 48.65 -26.28 3.27
N LYS A 54 47.78 -25.97 4.24
CA LYS A 54 47.12 -26.94 5.11
C LYS A 54 45.63 -26.67 5.12
N LEU A 55 44.84 -27.68 4.81
CA LEU A 55 43.38 -27.60 4.81
C LEU A 55 42.82 -28.51 5.90
N TYR A 56 41.96 -27.93 6.74
CA TYR A 56 41.23 -28.64 7.77
C TYR A 56 39.75 -28.63 7.39
N LEU A 57 39.16 -29.82 7.24
CA LEU A 57 37.75 -29.93 6.92
C LEU A 57 36.96 -30.05 8.22
N ALA A 58 35.97 -29.17 8.40
CA ALA A 58 35.05 -29.23 9.54
C ALA A 58 34.12 -30.45 9.45
N ASP A 59 33.83 -30.90 8.22
CA ASP A 59 33.02 -32.07 7.92
C ASP A 59 33.82 -33.07 7.07
N CYS A 60 33.45 -34.35 7.18
CA CYS A 60 34.06 -35.48 6.50
C CYS A 60 34.09 -35.29 4.96
N VAL A 61 35.20 -35.61 4.27
CA VAL A 61 35.35 -35.34 2.82
C VAL A 61 34.25 -36.03 1.97
N GLU A 62 33.73 -37.14 2.47
CA GLU A 62 32.62 -37.91 1.92
C GLU A 62 31.30 -37.14 1.87
N SER A 63 31.09 -36.11 2.70
CA SER A 63 29.88 -35.29 2.68
C SER A 63 29.91 -34.15 1.65
N TRP A 64 31.06 -33.89 1.01
CA TRP A 64 31.19 -32.81 0.02
C TRP A 64 30.62 -33.20 -1.36
N PRO A 65 30.15 -32.22 -2.16
CA PRO A 65 29.73 -32.46 -3.55
C PRO A 65 30.85 -33.09 -4.39
N MET A 66 30.49 -33.91 -5.39
CA MET A 66 31.48 -34.65 -6.21
C MET A 66 32.52 -33.75 -6.90
N ALA A 67 32.11 -32.58 -7.41
CA ALA A 67 33.05 -31.63 -8.03
C ALA A 67 34.11 -31.14 -7.02
N TRP A 68 33.70 -30.84 -5.79
CA TRP A 68 34.61 -30.47 -4.71
C TRP A 68 35.51 -31.64 -4.29
N LYS A 69 34.97 -32.86 -4.18
CA LYS A 69 35.78 -34.06 -3.88
C LYS A 69 36.93 -34.26 -4.86
N THR A 70 36.70 -34.02 -6.15
CA THR A 70 37.75 -34.13 -7.18
C THR A 70 38.89 -33.14 -6.95
N VAL A 71 38.56 -31.90 -6.58
CA VAL A 71 39.57 -30.88 -6.26
C VAL A 71 40.24 -31.16 -4.91
N LEU A 72 39.48 -31.46 -3.86
CA LEU A 72 39.99 -31.72 -2.51
C LEU A 72 40.98 -32.90 -2.45
N LYS A 73 40.79 -33.94 -3.27
CA LYS A 73 41.74 -35.06 -3.40
C LYS A 73 43.13 -34.65 -3.90
N LYS A 74 43.24 -33.50 -4.54
CA LYS A 74 44.50 -32.95 -5.09
C LYS A 74 45.17 -31.95 -4.12
N LEU A 75 44.58 -31.72 -2.94
CA LEU A 75 45.05 -30.75 -1.94
C LEU A 75 45.56 -31.45 -0.67
N SER A 76 46.37 -30.74 0.12
CA SER A 76 46.94 -31.24 1.37
C SER A 76 45.94 -31.13 2.54
N LEU A 77 45.16 -32.20 2.75
CA LEU A 77 44.18 -32.31 3.82
C LEU A 77 44.79 -32.80 5.14
N TYR A 78 44.31 -32.23 6.26
CA TYR A 78 44.71 -32.56 7.63
C TYR A 78 43.48 -32.81 8.51
N ASP A 79 43.66 -33.64 9.53
CA ASP A 79 42.60 -33.92 10.52
C ASP A 79 42.28 -32.67 11.34
N SER A 80 40.99 -32.36 11.48
CA SER A 80 40.51 -31.27 12.33
C SER A 80 40.48 -31.71 13.79
N GLU A 81 40.86 -30.81 14.71
CA GLU A 81 40.74 -31.08 16.14
C GLU A 81 39.28 -31.29 16.56
N ALA A 82 39.06 -32.23 17.47
CA ALA A 82 37.73 -32.45 18.04
C ALA A 82 37.26 -31.20 18.79
N PHE A 83 36.14 -30.63 18.35
CA PHE A 83 35.58 -29.44 18.96
C PHE A 83 34.82 -29.79 20.27
N LEU A 84 35.18 -29.12 21.37
CA LEU A 84 34.59 -29.27 22.71
C LEU A 84 33.91 -27.97 23.18
N PRO A 85 32.81 -28.03 23.96
CA PRO A 85 32.21 -26.85 24.56
C PRO A 85 33.20 -26.06 25.41
N LYS A 86 33.18 -24.73 25.27
CA LYS A 86 34.10 -23.82 26.00
C LYS A 86 33.51 -23.18 27.24
N ALA A 87 32.21 -23.34 27.48
CA ALA A 87 31.60 -22.95 28.75
C ALA A 87 32.25 -23.73 29.92
N PRO A 88 32.23 -23.21 31.15
CA PRO A 88 32.81 -23.91 32.30
C PRO A 88 32.16 -25.29 32.50
N ASP A 89 32.99 -26.29 32.82
CA ASP A 89 32.53 -27.66 33.03
C ASP A 89 31.48 -27.74 34.14
N GLY A 90 30.48 -28.61 33.96
CA GLY A 90 29.34 -28.78 34.87
C GLY A 90 28.22 -27.74 34.76
N MET A 91 28.43 -26.61 34.10
CA MET A 91 27.39 -25.59 33.87
C MET A 91 26.37 -26.04 32.81
N ALA A 92 25.15 -25.51 32.89
CA ALA A 92 24.05 -25.84 31.99
C ALA A 92 24.39 -25.60 30.50
N LEU A 93 25.12 -24.53 30.18
CA LEU A 93 25.56 -24.25 28.80
C LEU A 93 26.58 -25.28 28.28
N TYR A 94 27.48 -25.77 29.13
CA TYR A 94 28.42 -26.83 28.77
C TYR A 94 27.67 -28.13 28.44
N ARG A 95 26.70 -28.49 29.29
CA ARG A 95 25.83 -29.67 29.09
C ARG A 95 24.96 -29.53 27.85
N ALA A 96 24.42 -28.35 27.59
CA ALA A 96 23.71 -28.05 26.33
C ALA A 96 24.62 -28.26 25.10
N GLY A 97 25.88 -27.84 25.16
CA GLY A 97 26.90 -28.11 24.13
C GLY A 97 27.12 -29.62 23.90
N ASN A 98 27.12 -30.43 24.94
CA ASN A 98 27.24 -31.89 24.82
C ASN A 98 26.00 -32.53 24.19
N VAL A 99 24.79 -32.10 24.60
CA VAL A 99 23.51 -32.58 24.03
C VAL A 99 23.47 -32.38 22.52
N VAL A 100 23.83 -31.18 22.03
CA VAL A 100 23.71 -30.86 20.59
C VAL A 100 24.76 -31.55 19.74
N ARG A 101 25.85 -32.02 20.36
CA ARG A 101 26.87 -32.86 19.72
C ARG A 101 26.48 -34.34 19.70
N GLY A 102 25.31 -34.70 20.24
CA GLY A 102 24.81 -36.07 20.29
C GLY A 102 25.38 -36.91 21.45
N LEU A 103 25.98 -36.27 22.46
CA LEU A 103 26.40 -36.96 23.68
C LEU A 103 25.22 -37.18 24.62
N VAL A 104 25.26 -38.28 25.37
CA VAL A 104 24.23 -38.61 26.36
C VAL A 104 24.46 -37.80 27.62
N GLU A 105 23.53 -36.89 27.91
CA GLU A 105 23.53 -36.04 29.09
C GLU A 105 22.30 -36.31 29.97
N SER A 106 22.49 -36.23 31.29
CA SER A 106 21.37 -36.27 32.24
C SER A 106 20.55 -34.97 32.17
N PRO A 107 19.27 -34.96 32.61
CA PRO A 107 18.46 -33.73 32.67
C PRO A 107 19.11 -32.65 33.54
N PHE A 108 18.84 -31.37 33.22
CA PHE A 108 19.42 -30.22 33.93
C PHE A 108 18.52 -29.00 33.98
N ASP A 109 18.68 -28.17 35.02
CA ASP A 109 18.05 -26.86 35.11
C ASP A 109 18.90 -25.75 34.48
N CYS A 110 18.28 -24.60 34.26
CA CYS A 110 18.90 -23.34 33.91
C CYS A 110 19.71 -22.76 35.08
N ASP A 111 20.96 -22.35 34.81
CA ASP A 111 21.85 -21.66 35.76
C ASP A 111 22.31 -20.30 35.20
N LEU A 112 23.34 -19.68 35.79
CA LEU A 112 23.85 -18.38 35.33
C LEU A 112 24.46 -18.44 33.90
N SER A 113 24.84 -19.63 33.42
CA SER A 113 25.35 -19.84 32.06
C SER A 113 24.24 -20.03 31.03
N LEU A 114 23.02 -20.43 31.43
CA LEU A 114 21.89 -20.64 30.52
C LEU A 114 20.59 -20.12 31.15
N ARG A 115 20.03 -19.06 30.58
CA ARG A 115 18.74 -18.48 30.97
C ARG A 115 17.72 -18.61 29.85
N VAL A 116 16.46 -18.86 30.22
CA VAL A 116 15.34 -19.01 29.30
C VAL A 116 14.19 -18.14 29.80
N ALA A 117 13.70 -17.25 28.94
CA ALA A 117 12.53 -16.44 29.19
C ALA A 117 11.56 -16.51 28.01
N GLN A 118 10.33 -16.07 28.27
CA GLN A 118 9.30 -15.90 27.26
C GLN A 118 8.98 -14.42 27.11
N ALA A 119 8.74 -13.97 25.89
CA ALA A 119 8.11 -12.67 25.62
C ALA A 119 6.70 -12.95 25.08
N ARG A 120 5.71 -12.16 25.50
CA ARG A 120 4.36 -12.22 24.92
C ARG A 120 4.30 -11.50 23.57
N SER A 121 5.28 -10.64 23.28
CA SER A 121 5.41 -9.97 21.99
C SER A 121 6.88 -9.79 21.59
N GLU A 122 7.13 -9.71 20.28
CA GLU A 122 8.43 -9.35 19.71
C GLU A 122 8.91 -7.98 20.18
N THR A 123 8.00 -7.00 20.29
CA THR A 123 8.30 -5.66 20.79
C THR A 123 8.82 -5.71 22.23
N ALA A 124 8.17 -6.47 23.12
CA ALA A 124 8.64 -6.61 24.49
C ALA A 124 10.04 -7.24 24.56
N ALA A 125 10.34 -8.22 23.69
CA ALA A 125 11.66 -8.84 23.65
C ALA A 125 12.76 -7.88 23.22
N VAL A 126 12.57 -7.11 22.14
CA VAL A 126 13.59 -6.17 21.66
C VAL A 126 13.80 -4.99 22.61
N GLU A 127 12.73 -4.51 23.25
CA GLU A 127 12.81 -3.48 24.29
C GLU A 127 13.55 -3.98 25.53
N PHE A 128 13.25 -5.20 25.98
CA PHE A 128 13.98 -5.84 27.06
C PHE A 128 15.46 -6.01 26.74
N LEU A 129 15.79 -6.48 25.53
CA LEU A 129 17.20 -6.67 25.11
C LEU A 129 17.95 -5.35 25.07
N ALA A 130 17.34 -4.30 24.52
CA ALA A 130 17.92 -2.96 24.51
C ALA A 130 18.18 -2.46 25.96
N ALA A 131 17.21 -2.65 26.86
CA ALA A 131 17.35 -2.32 28.27
C ALA A 131 18.45 -3.16 28.96
N ALA A 132 18.55 -4.46 28.68
CA ALA A 132 19.59 -5.33 29.23
C ALA A 132 20.99 -4.94 28.75
N PHE A 133 21.14 -4.62 27.46
CA PHE A 133 22.40 -4.11 26.91
C PHE A 133 22.81 -2.79 27.54
N SER A 134 21.87 -1.89 27.85
CA SER A 134 22.16 -0.61 28.51
C SER A 134 22.81 -0.78 29.89
N LYS A 135 22.53 -1.88 30.60
CA LYS A 135 23.16 -2.19 31.90
C LYS A 135 24.54 -2.81 31.76
N SER A 136 24.83 -3.48 30.64
CA SER A 136 26.09 -4.21 30.41
C SER A 136 26.78 -3.84 29.08
N PRO A 137 27.04 -2.55 28.79
CA PRO A 137 27.53 -2.11 27.49
C PRO A 137 28.90 -2.72 27.12
N LYS A 138 29.78 -2.95 28.11
CA LYS A 138 31.12 -3.53 27.91
C LYS A 138 31.10 -4.95 27.33
N THR A 139 29.97 -5.64 27.42
CA THR A 139 29.85 -7.05 26.97
C THR A 139 29.26 -7.17 25.57
N MET A 140 28.79 -6.06 24.98
CA MET A 140 28.13 -6.02 23.68
C MET A 140 29.05 -6.52 22.56
N ALA A 141 30.29 -6.04 22.50
CA ALA A 141 31.29 -6.44 21.50
C ALA A 141 31.59 -7.95 21.49
N HIS A 142 31.36 -8.65 22.61
CA HIS A 142 31.56 -10.10 22.75
C HIS A 142 30.25 -10.89 22.76
N THR A 143 29.13 -10.23 22.40
CA THR A 143 27.81 -10.84 22.35
C THR A 143 27.43 -11.16 20.90
N ILE A 144 27.05 -12.41 20.66
CA ILE A 144 26.40 -12.85 19.44
C ILE A 144 24.88 -12.83 19.64
N VAL A 145 24.15 -12.19 18.75
CA VAL A 145 22.68 -12.26 18.68
C VAL A 145 22.30 -13.20 17.54
N TYR A 146 21.84 -14.39 17.88
CA TYR A 146 21.21 -15.28 16.92
C TYR A 146 19.75 -14.87 16.73
N CYS A 147 19.44 -14.32 15.55
CA CYS A 147 18.10 -13.92 15.14
C CYS A 147 17.94 -14.22 13.64
N GLU A 148 17.22 -15.30 13.33
CA GLU A 148 16.91 -15.72 11.95
C GLU A 148 16.03 -14.65 11.25
N ASP A 149 15.05 -14.10 11.96
CA ASP A 149 14.13 -13.09 11.45
C ASP A 149 14.82 -11.72 11.24
N ASP A 150 14.87 -11.27 9.98
CA ASP A 150 15.43 -9.99 9.57
C ASP A 150 14.66 -8.78 10.12
N ALA A 151 13.33 -8.82 10.12
CA ALA A 151 12.49 -7.72 10.59
C ALA A 151 12.62 -7.55 12.11
N LEU A 152 12.71 -8.65 12.86
CA LEU A 152 12.96 -8.63 14.29
C LEU A 152 14.34 -8.04 14.63
N ALA A 153 15.37 -8.45 13.92
CA ALA A 153 16.71 -7.92 14.13
C ALA A 153 16.83 -6.42 13.82
N VAL A 154 16.16 -5.95 12.75
CA VAL A 154 16.11 -4.52 12.41
C VAL A 154 15.36 -3.71 13.47
N ARG A 155 14.30 -4.27 14.07
CA ARG A 155 13.61 -3.64 15.22
C ARG A 155 14.53 -3.54 16.44
N LEU A 156 15.32 -4.58 16.73
CA LEU A 156 16.32 -4.51 17.80
C LEU A 156 17.34 -3.41 17.55
N ASP A 157 17.86 -3.29 16.33
CA ASP A 157 18.76 -2.18 15.96
C ASP A 157 18.10 -0.80 16.13
N ALA A 158 16.82 -0.66 15.78
CA ALA A 158 16.08 0.58 16.00
C ALA A 158 15.95 0.91 17.50
N CYS A 159 15.69 -0.08 18.35
CA CYS A 159 15.67 0.09 19.80
C CYS A 159 17.05 0.48 20.35
N LEU A 160 18.12 -0.21 19.95
CA LEU A 160 19.50 0.10 20.34
C LEU A 160 19.88 1.54 19.95
N ARG A 161 19.62 1.92 18.70
CA ARG A 161 19.86 3.28 18.20
C ARG A 161 19.07 4.33 18.98
N ARG A 162 17.80 4.05 19.29
CA ARG A 162 16.92 4.98 20.03
C ARG A 162 17.47 5.32 21.42
N ILE A 163 18.14 4.38 22.08
CA ILE A 163 18.75 4.58 23.40
C ILE A 163 20.25 4.91 23.32
N GLY A 164 20.79 5.15 22.12
CA GLY A 164 22.19 5.55 21.91
C GLY A 164 23.22 4.43 22.06
N LEU A 165 22.82 3.16 21.94
CA LEU A 165 23.73 2.02 21.97
C LEU A 165 24.24 1.62 20.58
N PRO A 166 25.43 1.01 20.49
CA PRO A 166 25.96 0.44 19.25
C PRO A 166 25.03 -0.61 18.61
N THR A 167 24.75 -0.46 17.31
CA THR A 167 23.88 -1.33 16.52
C THR A 167 24.64 -2.45 15.81
N MET A 168 23.94 -3.56 15.53
CA MET A 168 24.46 -4.71 14.77
C MET A 168 24.66 -4.36 13.28
N GLY A 169 23.83 -3.47 12.76
CA GLY A 169 23.72 -3.18 11.33
C GLY A 169 22.98 -4.28 10.58
N ALA A 170 21.87 -4.75 11.16
CA ALA A 170 21.00 -5.76 10.60
C ALA A 170 20.48 -5.33 9.22
N THR A 171 20.49 -6.28 8.28
CA THR A 171 19.93 -6.11 6.94
C THR A 171 18.64 -6.90 6.80
N LEU A 172 17.75 -6.41 5.93
CA LEU A 172 16.52 -7.10 5.53
C LEU A 172 16.33 -7.03 4.01
N GLN A 173 15.83 -8.10 3.41
CA GLN A 173 15.42 -8.10 2.01
C GLN A 173 13.96 -7.64 1.90
N THR A 174 13.68 -6.65 1.05
CA THR A 174 12.33 -6.16 0.83
C THR A 174 11.98 -6.03 -0.64
N ARG A 175 10.84 -6.61 -1.01
CA ARG A 175 10.22 -6.43 -2.33
C ARG A 175 9.42 -5.13 -2.41
N ALA A 176 9.02 -4.60 -1.25
CA ALA A 176 8.13 -3.44 -1.14
C ALA A 176 8.84 -2.09 -1.33
N HIS A 177 10.12 -2.08 -1.67
CA HIS A 177 10.83 -0.82 -1.92
C HIS A 177 10.17 -0.06 -3.09
N PRO A 178 9.81 1.23 -2.94
CA PRO A 178 9.02 1.95 -3.95
C PRO A 178 9.63 1.96 -5.35
N VAL A 179 10.96 1.98 -5.46
CA VAL A 179 11.66 1.92 -6.75
C VAL A 179 11.39 0.62 -7.51
N LEU A 180 11.24 -0.51 -6.81
CA LEU A 180 10.94 -1.79 -7.45
C LEU A 180 9.50 -1.82 -7.99
N GLN A 181 8.59 -1.08 -7.36
CA GLN A 181 7.17 -1.03 -7.74
C GLN A 181 6.94 -0.34 -9.09
N VAL A 182 7.92 0.42 -9.59
CA VAL A 182 7.85 1.03 -10.92
C VAL A 182 7.68 -0.02 -12.02
N LEU A 183 8.38 -1.15 -11.95
CA LEU A 183 8.30 -2.20 -12.98
C LEU A 183 6.91 -2.87 -13.06
N PRO A 184 6.35 -3.47 -11.98
CA PRO A 184 5.06 -4.14 -12.05
C PRO A 184 3.94 -3.15 -12.39
N LEU A 185 3.93 -1.94 -11.82
CA LEU A 185 2.94 -0.93 -12.18
C LEU A 185 3.07 -0.50 -13.65
N ALA A 186 4.28 -0.27 -14.14
CA ALA A 186 4.52 0.07 -15.54
C ALA A 186 4.05 -1.02 -16.52
N LEU A 187 4.10 -2.30 -16.11
CA LEU A 187 3.55 -3.42 -16.87
C LEU A 187 2.02 -3.40 -16.83
N GLU A 188 1.39 -3.23 -15.66
CA GLU A 188 -0.08 -3.13 -15.52
C GLU A 188 -0.70 -2.00 -16.36
N LEU A 189 0.04 -0.92 -16.63
CA LEU A 189 -0.40 0.15 -17.53
C LEU A 189 -0.45 -0.22 -19.03
N CYS A 190 -0.01 -1.42 -19.40
CA CYS A 190 -0.04 -1.92 -20.78
C CYS A 190 -1.39 -2.54 -21.20
N TRP A 191 -2.36 -2.62 -20.28
CA TRP A 191 -3.70 -3.14 -20.57
C TRP A 191 -4.77 -2.03 -20.68
N GLU A 192 -5.84 -2.31 -21.42
CA GLU A 192 -6.99 -1.42 -21.60
C GLU A 192 -8.33 -2.11 -21.21
N PRO A 193 -9.23 -1.44 -20.45
CA PRO A 193 -9.02 -0.12 -19.83
C PRO A 193 -7.94 -0.19 -18.75
N VAL A 194 -7.18 0.91 -18.62
CA VAL A 194 -6.16 1.04 -17.57
C VAL A 194 -6.86 1.08 -16.22
N ASP A 195 -6.39 0.30 -15.25
CA ASP A 195 -6.84 0.40 -13.86
C ASP A 195 -6.39 1.76 -13.28
N PRO A 196 -7.31 2.66 -12.92
CA PRO A 196 -6.96 3.96 -12.36
C PRO A 196 -6.25 3.84 -11.01
N GLN A 197 -6.47 2.77 -10.24
CA GLN A 197 -5.76 2.58 -8.98
C GLN A 197 -4.29 2.28 -9.24
N CYS A 198 -3.97 1.39 -10.18
CA CYS A 198 -2.58 1.16 -10.61
C CYS A 198 -1.92 2.42 -11.16
N LEU A 199 -2.66 3.25 -11.92
CA LEU A 199 -2.13 4.53 -12.42
C LEU A 199 -1.88 5.54 -11.30
N LEU A 200 -2.79 5.63 -10.33
CA LEU A 200 -2.63 6.48 -9.16
C LEU A 200 -1.45 6.02 -8.29
N ASP A 201 -1.34 4.71 -8.03
CA ASP A 201 -0.23 4.11 -7.29
C ASP A 201 1.11 4.42 -7.98
N PHE A 202 1.14 4.34 -9.30
CA PHE A 202 2.33 4.70 -10.09
C PHE A 202 2.69 6.18 -9.92
N LEU A 203 1.72 7.10 -10.06
CA LEU A 203 1.91 8.55 -9.94
C LEU A 203 2.27 9.02 -8.52
N THR A 204 1.91 8.24 -7.50
CA THR A 204 2.14 8.58 -6.09
C THR A 204 3.44 7.98 -5.53
N LEU A 205 4.17 7.18 -6.33
CA LEU A 205 5.47 6.67 -5.93
C LEU A 205 6.45 7.81 -5.56
N PRO A 206 7.17 7.71 -4.43
CA PRO A 206 8.14 8.72 -4.01
C PRO A 206 9.31 8.87 -4.98
N ILE A 207 9.62 7.82 -5.74
CA ILE A 207 10.67 7.81 -6.76
C ILE A 207 10.03 7.29 -8.06
N ILE A 208 9.84 8.17 -9.03
CA ILE A 208 9.10 7.91 -10.26
C ILE A 208 9.87 8.42 -11.49
N PRO A 209 9.56 7.92 -12.70
CA PRO A 209 10.02 8.49 -13.96
C PRO A 209 9.62 9.92 -14.30
N PHE A 210 9.12 10.77 -13.41
CA PHE A 210 8.81 12.17 -13.73
C PHE A 210 9.07 13.09 -12.53
N PRO A 211 9.12 14.42 -12.72
CA PRO A 211 9.12 15.35 -11.59
C PRO A 211 7.85 15.18 -10.74
N ARG A 212 7.98 15.31 -9.42
CA ARG A 212 6.88 15.06 -8.47
C ARG A 212 5.70 16.01 -8.65
N ALA A 213 5.95 17.28 -9.01
CA ALA A 213 4.89 18.25 -9.30
C ALA A 213 4.00 17.77 -10.46
N ILE A 214 4.63 17.35 -11.56
CA ILE A 214 3.95 16.80 -12.75
C ILE A 214 3.10 15.57 -12.39
N ALA A 215 3.67 14.64 -11.62
CA ALA A 215 2.94 13.45 -11.19
C ALA A 215 1.76 13.80 -10.28
N SER A 216 1.91 14.80 -9.42
CA SER A 216 0.83 15.31 -8.55
C SER A 216 -0.32 15.94 -9.34
N ASP A 217 0.00 16.70 -10.40
CA ASP A 217 -1.02 17.34 -11.24
C ASP A 217 -1.83 16.30 -12.02
N LEU A 218 -1.15 15.30 -12.60
CA LEU A 218 -1.81 14.16 -13.27
C LEU A 218 -2.63 13.31 -12.28
N ALA A 219 -2.12 13.09 -11.08
CA ALA A 219 -2.85 12.35 -10.05
C ALA A 219 -4.12 13.12 -9.62
N ARG A 220 -4.03 14.46 -9.49
CA ARG A 220 -5.19 15.31 -9.19
C ARG A 220 -6.23 15.26 -10.31
N ALA A 221 -5.80 15.25 -11.57
CA ALA A 221 -6.69 15.06 -12.72
C ALA A 221 -7.42 13.72 -12.65
N LEU A 222 -6.71 12.64 -12.33
CA LEU A 222 -7.27 11.30 -12.17
C LEU A 222 -8.25 11.19 -10.99
N GLY A 223 -8.01 11.91 -9.89
CA GLY A 223 -8.93 11.98 -8.76
C GLY A 223 -10.26 12.70 -9.08
N LYS A 224 -10.27 13.60 -10.06
CA LYS A 224 -11.50 14.24 -10.56
C LYS A 224 -12.25 13.35 -11.56
N GLU A 225 -11.52 12.78 -12.51
CA GLU A 225 -12.03 11.90 -13.56
C GLU A 225 -11.16 10.65 -13.68
N PRO A 226 -11.60 9.53 -13.07
CA PRO A 226 -10.80 8.32 -13.02
C PRO A 226 -10.86 7.58 -14.37
N GLY A 227 -9.92 7.93 -15.24
CA GLY A 227 -9.59 7.16 -16.42
C GLY A 227 -8.48 7.83 -17.22
N LEU A 228 -7.64 7.00 -17.83
CA LEU A 228 -6.59 7.48 -18.70
C LEU A 228 -7.22 8.02 -19.99
N GLY A 229 -7.00 9.30 -20.30
CA GLY A 229 -7.61 9.95 -21.46
C GLY A 229 -9.00 10.56 -21.19
N SER A 230 -9.39 10.70 -19.93
CA SER A 230 -10.50 11.56 -19.53
C SER A 230 -10.29 13.01 -19.98
N SER A 231 -11.35 13.81 -20.04
CA SER A 231 -11.26 15.23 -20.43
C SER A 231 -10.30 16.01 -19.53
N THR A 232 -10.42 15.82 -18.21
CA THR A 232 -9.54 16.48 -17.24
C THR A 232 -8.10 16.00 -17.38
N TRP A 233 -7.88 14.68 -17.60
CA TRP A 233 -6.55 14.14 -17.84
C TRP A 233 -5.90 14.74 -19.08
N GLN A 234 -6.63 14.78 -20.20
CA GLN A 234 -6.11 15.27 -21.47
C GLN A 234 -5.79 16.77 -21.39
N GLN A 235 -6.66 17.58 -20.77
CA GLN A 235 -6.39 18.99 -20.53
C GLN A 235 -5.11 19.20 -19.72
N THR A 236 -4.96 18.49 -18.59
CA THR A 236 -3.74 18.59 -17.77
C THR A 236 -2.50 18.13 -18.55
N LEU A 237 -2.60 17.04 -19.32
CA LEU A 237 -1.50 16.55 -20.14
C LEU A 237 -1.08 17.58 -21.20
N ASP A 238 -2.05 18.23 -21.86
CA ASP A 238 -1.80 19.23 -22.90
C ASP A 238 -1.19 20.52 -22.30
N GLU A 239 -1.68 20.98 -21.16
CA GLU A 239 -1.11 22.12 -20.41
C GLU A 239 0.36 21.85 -20.05
N LEU A 240 0.66 20.67 -19.51
CA LEU A 240 2.02 20.26 -19.15
C LEU A 240 2.93 20.12 -20.38
N CYS A 241 2.40 19.62 -21.50
CA CYS A 241 3.14 19.53 -22.75
C CYS A 241 3.46 20.92 -23.32
N ALA A 242 2.51 21.85 -23.27
CA ALA A 242 2.72 23.24 -23.70
C ALA A 242 3.76 23.96 -22.82
N CYS A 243 3.74 23.74 -21.49
CA CYS A 243 4.80 24.24 -20.61
C CYS A 243 6.17 23.65 -20.96
N SER A 244 6.25 22.36 -21.31
CA SER A 244 7.51 21.72 -21.71
C SER A 244 8.11 22.27 -23.00
N GLU A 245 7.28 22.73 -23.94
CA GLU A 245 7.77 23.33 -25.20
C GLU A 245 8.39 24.72 -24.98
N ASN A 246 7.92 25.44 -23.96
CA ASN A 246 8.40 26.76 -23.57
C ASN A 246 9.58 26.72 -22.58
N ASP A 247 10.10 25.54 -22.25
CA ASP A 247 11.27 25.38 -21.36
C ASP A 247 12.56 25.87 -22.06
N THR A 248 13.26 26.80 -21.42
CA THR A 248 14.47 27.45 -21.96
C THR A 248 15.71 26.56 -21.96
N GLU A 249 15.77 25.55 -21.09
CA GLU A 249 16.93 24.65 -20.98
C GLU A 249 16.75 23.38 -21.81
N LYS A 250 15.53 22.80 -21.80
CA LYS A 250 15.26 21.47 -22.38
C LYS A 250 13.90 21.40 -23.10
N PRO A 251 13.75 22.10 -24.24
CA PRO A 251 12.47 22.20 -24.93
C PRO A 251 11.96 20.82 -25.39
N GLY A 252 10.74 20.48 -25.00
CA GLY A 252 10.02 19.27 -25.43
C GLY A 252 10.47 17.94 -24.80
N GLU A 253 11.50 17.91 -23.93
CA GLU A 253 11.99 16.66 -23.32
C GLU A 253 10.92 16.01 -22.42
N LEU A 254 10.23 16.82 -21.60
CA LEU A 254 9.16 16.32 -20.73
C LEU A 254 7.96 15.85 -21.54
N LYS A 255 7.57 16.56 -22.60
CA LYS A 255 6.51 16.15 -23.53
C LYS A 255 6.79 14.75 -24.12
N GLN A 256 7.98 14.55 -24.69
CA GLN A 256 8.36 13.26 -25.25
C GLN A 256 8.28 12.15 -24.20
N ARG A 257 8.76 12.44 -22.98
CA ARG A 257 8.73 11.50 -21.86
C ARG A 257 7.30 11.15 -21.42
N LEU A 258 6.41 12.13 -21.30
CA LEU A 258 5.01 11.88 -20.92
C LEU A 258 4.29 11.04 -21.99
N GLN A 259 4.49 11.37 -23.28
CA GLN A 259 3.93 10.62 -24.40
C GLN A 259 4.47 9.19 -24.45
N ASP A 260 5.77 9.00 -24.24
CA ASP A 260 6.41 7.68 -24.24
C ASP A 260 5.82 6.74 -23.19
N TRP A 261 5.38 7.26 -22.04
CA TRP A 261 4.84 6.46 -20.95
C TRP A 261 3.32 6.28 -21.01
N PHE A 262 2.57 7.29 -21.41
CA PHE A 262 1.10 7.26 -21.33
C PHE A 262 0.39 7.11 -22.69
N SER A 263 1.04 7.42 -23.82
CA SER A 263 0.44 7.35 -25.15
C SER A 263 0.81 6.08 -25.94
N GLY A 264 1.33 5.05 -25.26
CA GLY A 264 1.70 3.77 -25.89
C GLY A 264 0.51 2.91 -26.29
N GLN A 265 0.75 1.97 -27.23
CA GLN A 265 -0.22 0.91 -27.55
C GLN A 265 -0.47 0.02 -26.33
N ARG A 266 -1.72 -0.42 -26.16
CA ARG A 266 -2.18 -1.29 -25.07
C ARG A 266 -2.88 -2.53 -25.63
N SER A 267 -2.91 -3.59 -24.84
CA SER A 267 -3.67 -4.81 -25.17
C SER A 267 -4.99 -4.83 -24.38
N PRO A 268 -6.10 -5.31 -24.96
CA PRO A 268 -7.34 -5.48 -24.21
C PRO A 268 -7.13 -6.38 -23.00
N GLN A 269 -7.81 -6.07 -21.89
CA GLN A 269 -7.85 -6.97 -20.73
C GLN A 269 -8.36 -8.35 -21.14
N GLY A 270 -7.71 -9.40 -20.64
CA GLY A 270 -8.03 -10.80 -20.96
C GLY A 270 -7.29 -11.38 -22.17
N ASP A 271 -6.73 -10.53 -23.04
CA ASP A 271 -5.96 -10.99 -24.21
C ASP A 271 -4.46 -11.13 -23.91
N PRO A 272 -3.74 -12.04 -24.60
CA PRO A 272 -2.28 -12.11 -24.54
C PRO A 272 -1.62 -10.81 -25.03
N ILE A 273 -0.58 -10.36 -24.33
CA ILE A 273 0.19 -9.16 -24.68
C ILE A 273 1.39 -9.52 -25.56
N SER A 274 1.76 -8.64 -26.49
CA SER A 274 2.96 -8.81 -27.33
C SER A 274 4.23 -8.81 -26.48
N THR A 275 5.11 -9.81 -26.70
CA THR A 275 6.42 -9.88 -26.01
C THR A 275 7.30 -8.67 -26.32
N ALA A 276 7.18 -8.11 -27.53
CA ALA A 276 7.89 -6.90 -27.93
C ALA A 276 7.43 -5.64 -27.15
N LEU A 277 6.12 -5.55 -26.84
CA LEU A 277 5.56 -4.45 -26.05
C LEU A 277 6.07 -4.51 -24.60
N VAL A 278 6.01 -5.70 -23.98
CA VAL A 278 6.52 -5.94 -22.62
C VAL A 278 8.02 -5.65 -22.54
N ALA A 279 8.81 -6.16 -23.50
CA ALA A 279 10.24 -5.92 -23.55
C ALA A 279 10.58 -4.42 -23.73
N LYS A 280 9.81 -3.70 -24.55
CA LYS A 280 9.93 -2.24 -24.69
C LYS A 280 9.68 -1.54 -23.37
N GLN A 281 8.65 -1.95 -22.62
CA GLN A 281 8.34 -1.36 -21.32
C GLN A 281 9.41 -1.63 -20.28
N CYS A 282 9.91 -2.87 -20.21
CA CYS A 282 11.05 -3.25 -19.38
C CYS A 282 12.31 -2.41 -19.68
N LYS A 283 12.62 -2.19 -20.97
CA LYS A 283 13.75 -1.35 -21.39
C LYS A 283 13.59 0.11 -20.94
N LYS A 284 12.37 0.66 -20.96
CA LYS A 284 12.11 2.02 -20.44
C LYS A 284 12.41 2.13 -18.95
N VAL A 285 11.90 1.18 -18.15
CA VAL A 285 12.15 1.13 -16.69
C VAL A 285 13.64 0.99 -16.42
N ALA A 286 14.33 0.08 -17.12
CA ALA A 286 15.76 -0.13 -16.96
C ALA A 286 16.58 1.13 -17.29
N LYS A 287 16.30 1.78 -18.43
CA LYS A 287 16.98 3.01 -18.86
C LYS A 287 16.75 4.16 -17.87
N TRP A 288 15.52 4.32 -17.38
CA TRP A 288 15.21 5.31 -16.37
C TRP A 288 15.97 5.06 -15.07
N ALA A 289 15.90 3.83 -14.54
CA ALA A 289 16.46 3.49 -13.25
C ALA A 289 17.99 3.62 -13.24
N ILE A 290 18.67 3.12 -14.28
CA ILE A 290 20.13 3.27 -14.39
C ILE A 290 20.54 4.73 -14.56
N GLY A 291 19.80 5.51 -15.36
CA GLY A 291 20.07 6.94 -15.55
C GLY A 291 19.94 7.73 -14.26
N ARG A 292 18.91 7.45 -13.45
CA ARG A 292 18.72 8.06 -12.13
C ARG A 292 19.80 7.65 -11.14
N ALA A 293 20.19 6.37 -11.11
CA ALA A 293 21.29 5.93 -10.26
C ALA A 293 22.59 6.66 -10.60
N SER A 294 22.92 6.80 -11.89
CA SER A 294 24.13 7.51 -12.33
C SER A 294 24.13 9.00 -11.96
N LEU A 295 22.98 9.67 -11.95
CA LEU A 295 22.89 11.07 -11.52
C LEU A 295 23.23 11.24 -10.03
N ILE A 296 22.71 10.36 -9.17
CA ILE A 296 23.00 10.40 -7.72
C ILE A 296 24.51 10.28 -7.45
N TRP A 297 25.20 9.40 -8.17
CA TRP A 297 26.66 9.26 -8.04
C TRP A 297 27.43 10.47 -8.56
N LYS A 298 26.99 11.06 -9.69
CA LYS A 298 27.63 12.26 -10.27
C LYS A 298 27.49 13.50 -9.40
N ASP A 299 26.32 13.71 -8.79
CA ASP A 299 26.07 14.85 -7.91
C ASP A 299 26.93 14.78 -6.63
N ALA A 300 27.22 13.57 -6.15
CA ALA A 300 28.14 13.33 -5.05
C ALA A 300 29.60 13.64 -5.44
N ASP A 301 30.04 13.19 -6.62
CA ASP A 301 31.40 13.47 -7.12
C ASP A 301 31.65 14.98 -7.29
N GLN A 302 30.64 15.75 -7.73
CA GLN A 302 30.73 17.20 -7.89
C GLN A 302 30.79 17.96 -6.55
N THR A 303 30.23 17.39 -5.48
CA THR A 303 30.19 18.02 -4.14
C THR A 303 31.36 17.62 -3.23
N LEU A 304 32.41 16.97 -3.77
CA LEU A 304 33.60 16.51 -3.03
C LEU A 304 33.29 15.61 -1.82
N GLY A 305 32.09 15.02 -1.78
CA GLY A 305 31.60 14.19 -0.69
C GLY A 305 31.07 12.86 -1.21
N LYS A 306 31.22 11.79 -0.43
CA LYS A 306 30.50 10.54 -0.72
C LYS A 306 29.00 10.81 -0.63
N PRO A 307 28.13 10.19 -1.46
CA PRO A 307 26.69 10.36 -1.34
C PRO A 307 26.26 9.97 0.07
N SER A 308 25.19 10.59 0.58
CA SER A 308 24.69 10.24 1.91
C SER A 308 24.37 8.73 1.97
N PRO A 309 24.43 8.08 3.14
CA PRO A 309 24.07 6.67 3.25
C PRO A 309 22.66 6.35 2.71
N SER A 310 21.73 7.31 2.79
CA SER A 310 20.39 7.21 2.21
C SER A 310 20.43 7.22 0.68
N ASP A 311 21.16 8.16 0.08
CA ASP A 311 21.27 8.27 -1.38
C ASP A 311 21.96 7.06 -1.99
N GLN A 312 22.95 6.49 -1.29
CA GLN A 312 23.59 5.24 -1.69
C GLN A 312 22.60 4.08 -1.74
N GLN A 313 21.74 3.93 -0.73
CA GLN A 313 20.69 2.89 -0.73
C GLN A 313 19.71 3.07 -1.88
N ILE A 314 19.30 4.31 -2.17
CA ILE A 314 18.42 4.61 -3.31
C ILE A 314 19.11 4.27 -4.64
N ALA A 315 20.40 4.61 -4.80
CA ALA A 315 21.14 4.31 -6.01
C ALA A 315 21.33 2.80 -6.22
N LEU A 316 21.55 2.03 -5.14
CA LEU A 316 21.59 0.57 -5.18
C LEU A 316 20.22 -0.01 -5.56
N ALA A 317 19.14 0.50 -4.97
CA ALA A 317 17.77 0.13 -5.30
C ALA A 317 17.43 0.36 -6.79
N LEU A 318 17.85 1.50 -7.34
CA LEU A 318 17.67 1.83 -8.75
C LEU A 318 18.48 0.92 -9.68
N ARG A 319 19.71 0.55 -9.29
CA ARG A 319 20.50 -0.43 -10.05
C ARG A 319 19.86 -1.81 -10.05
N GLU A 320 19.33 -2.24 -8.90
CA GLU A 320 18.61 -3.51 -8.79
C GLU A 320 17.34 -3.51 -9.65
N ALA A 321 16.53 -2.45 -9.59
CA ALA A 321 15.37 -2.29 -10.47
C ALA A 321 15.74 -2.34 -11.96
N ALA A 322 16.88 -1.73 -12.34
CA ALA A 322 17.37 -1.78 -13.71
C ALA A 322 17.77 -3.20 -14.14
N THR A 323 18.44 -3.94 -13.25
CA THR A 323 18.82 -5.35 -13.47
C THR A 323 17.59 -6.22 -13.62
N GLN A 324 16.62 -6.11 -12.70
CA GLN A 324 15.37 -6.87 -12.73
C GLN A 324 14.57 -6.58 -14.00
N ALA A 325 14.38 -5.31 -14.36
CA ALA A 325 13.68 -4.94 -15.59
C ALA A 325 14.40 -5.47 -16.84
N SER A 326 15.74 -5.39 -16.90
CA SER A 326 16.52 -5.91 -18.03
C SER A 326 16.42 -7.44 -18.14
N LEU A 327 16.49 -8.14 -17.01
CA LEU A 327 16.35 -9.59 -16.95
C LEU A 327 14.96 -10.03 -17.41
N LEU A 328 13.90 -9.42 -16.87
CA LEU A 328 12.52 -9.72 -17.26
C LEU A 328 12.30 -9.48 -18.76
N GLY A 329 12.77 -8.36 -19.29
CA GLY A 329 12.68 -8.06 -20.72
C GLY A 329 13.38 -9.12 -21.58
N GLY A 330 14.58 -9.56 -21.18
CA GLY A 330 15.31 -10.63 -21.87
C GLY A 330 14.60 -11.98 -21.81
N LEU A 331 14.06 -12.36 -20.65
CA LEU A 331 13.30 -13.60 -20.47
C LEU A 331 12.01 -13.61 -21.31
N VAL A 332 11.31 -12.48 -21.38
CA VAL A 332 10.10 -12.34 -22.19
C VAL A 332 10.43 -12.43 -23.68
N GLU A 333 11.50 -11.78 -24.16
CA GLU A 333 11.95 -11.91 -25.56
C GLU A 333 12.34 -13.37 -25.91
N LEU A 334 13.02 -14.07 -24.99
CA LEU A 334 13.37 -15.49 -25.17
C LEU A 334 12.12 -16.37 -25.20
N SER A 335 11.16 -16.15 -24.30
CA SER A 335 9.89 -16.88 -24.31
C SER A 335 9.13 -16.67 -25.63
N GLY A 336 9.18 -15.46 -26.18
CA GLY A 336 8.55 -15.12 -27.45
C GLY A 336 9.12 -15.91 -28.63
N LYS A 337 10.44 -16.12 -28.65
CA LYS A 337 11.12 -16.94 -29.66
C LYS A 337 10.74 -18.42 -29.59
N LEU A 338 10.37 -18.92 -28.42
CA LEU A 338 10.10 -20.34 -28.17
C LEU A 338 8.60 -20.70 -28.26
N SER A 339 7.71 -19.83 -27.80
CA SER A 339 6.28 -20.13 -27.58
C SER A 339 5.32 -19.22 -28.36
N GLY A 340 5.83 -18.40 -29.28
CA GLY A 340 5.05 -17.41 -30.04
C GLY A 340 5.21 -16.00 -29.48
N ASN A 341 5.07 -14.96 -30.31
CA ASN A 341 5.37 -13.56 -29.97
C ASN A 341 4.39 -12.89 -28.96
N THR A 342 3.69 -13.68 -28.14
CA THR A 342 2.74 -13.21 -27.13
C THR A 342 2.94 -13.93 -25.80
N ILE A 343 2.51 -13.30 -24.71
CA ILE A 343 2.55 -13.85 -23.36
C ILE A 343 1.24 -13.53 -22.63
N THR A 344 0.72 -14.47 -21.84
CA THR A 344 -0.49 -14.26 -21.05
C THR A 344 -0.19 -13.51 -19.74
N LYS A 345 -1.17 -12.79 -19.19
CA LYS A 345 -1.01 -12.08 -17.90
C LYS A 345 -0.52 -13.00 -16.76
N PRO A 346 -1.04 -14.24 -16.56
CA PRO A 346 -0.53 -15.13 -15.53
C PRO A 346 0.91 -15.65 -15.76
N GLN A 347 1.34 -15.78 -17.03
CA GLN A 347 2.74 -16.13 -17.33
C GLN A 347 3.68 -14.96 -17.02
N LEU A 348 3.30 -13.73 -17.41
CA LEU A 348 4.07 -12.53 -17.11
C LEU A 348 4.12 -12.24 -15.60
N GLY A 349 3.02 -12.46 -14.87
CA GLY A 349 2.97 -12.36 -13.42
C GLY A 349 4.01 -13.27 -12.75
N ARG A 350 4.04 -14.56 -13.12
CA ARG A 350 5.03 -15.51 -12.60
C ARG A 350 6.46 -15.11 -12.91
N LEU A 351 6.76 -14.68 -14.15
CA LEU A 351 8.11 -14.21 -14.49
C LEU A 351 8.50 -12.97 -13.69
N THR A 352 7.56 -12.04 -13.49
CA THR A 352 7.78 -10.84 -12.68
C THR A 352 8.06 -11.20 -11.24
N GLU A 353 7.27 -12.09 -10.63
CA GLU A 353 7.47 -12.56 -9.26
C GLU A 353 8.84 -13.22 -9.07
N GLU A 354 9.24 -14.12 -9.96
CA GLU A 354 10.54 -14.80 -9.90
C GLU A 354 11.72 -13.84 -10.06
N VAL A 355 11.61 -12.86 -10.96
CA VAL A 355 12.67 -11.86 -11.18
C VAL A 355 12.79 -10.89 -10.00
N MET A 356 11.67 -10.55 -9.37
CA MET A 356 11.62 -9.61 -8.25
C MET A 356 11.76 -10.30 -6.88
N ASP A 357 11.87 -11.63 -6.83
CA ASP A 357 11.85 -12.45 -5.62
C ASP A 357 12.90 -12.02 -4.59
N ARG A 358 14.09 -11.65 -5.08
CA ARG A 358 15.21 -11.19 -4.25
C ARG A 358 14.94 -9.86 -3.55
N GLY A 359 14.13 -8.98 -4.13
CA GLY A 359 13.92 -7.62 -3.62
C GLY A 359 15.20 -6.79 -3.57
N ILE A 360 15.28 -5.87 -2.61
CA ILE A 360 16.47 -5.05 -2.31
C ILE A 360 16.90 -5.29 -0.85
N GLU A 361 18.20 -5.33 -0.64
CA GLU A 361 18.77 -5.29 0.69
C GLU A 361 18.67 -3.87 1.27
N SER A 362 17.97 -3.71 2.39
CA SER A 362 17.94 -2.48 3.17
C SER A 362 18.76 -2.63 4.44
N LYS A 363 19.52 -1.59 4.78
CA LYS A 363 20.33 -1.49 6.00
C LYS A 363 19.97 -0.20 6.77
N PRO A 364 18.91 -0.20 7.60
CA PRO A 364 18.43 1.03 8.26
C PRO A 364 19.40 1.61 9.30
N CYS A 365 20.17 0.75 9.96
CA CYS A 365 21.20 1.13 10.93
C CYS A 365 22.58 0.68 10.44
N GLN A 366 23.61 1.49 10.69
CA GLN A 366 24.99 1.11 10.35
C GLN A 366 25.53 0.13 11.39
N THR A 367 26.53 -0.67 11.00
CA THR A 367 27.25 -1.50 11.98
C THR A 367 28.15 -0.59 12.80
N ALA A 368 28.05 -0.66 14.12
CA ALA A 368 28.87 0.13 15.03
C ALA A 368 30.05 -0.70 15.58
N GLU A 369 31.23 -0.07 15.67
CA GLU A 369 32.36 -0.60 16.43
C GLU A 369 31.89 -0.77 17.90
N ASP A 370 32.15 -1.91 18.52
CA ASP A 370 31.65 -2.34 19.85
C ASP A 370 30.17 -2.80 19.96
N GLY A 371 29.45 -2.90 18.85
CA GLY A 371 28.11 -3.50 18.82
C GLY A 371 28.10 -5.03 18.90
N PRO A 372 26.96 -5.64 19.26
CA PRO A 372 26.80 -7.08 19.15
C PRO A 372 26.83 -7.52 17.69
N THR A 373 27.24 -8.77 17.44
CA THR A 373 27.24 -9.34 16.09
C THR A 373 25.99 -10.18 15.89
N ARG A 374 25.23 -9.87 14.84
CA ARG A 374 24.07 -10.69 14.43
C ARG A 374 24.54 -11.90 13.62
N VAL A 375 23.93 -13.06 13.87
CA VAL A 375 23.98 -14.22 12.97
C VAL A 375 22.56 -14.72 12.65
N ARG A 376 22.36 -15.28 11.45
CA ARG A 376 21.08 -15.89 11.04
C ARG A 376 21.04 -17.39 11.26
N SER A 377 22.18 -18.00 11.48
CA SER A 377 22.31 -19.39 11.91
C SER A 377 23.50 -19.51 12.85
N LEU A 378 23.41 -20.42 13.83
CA LEU A 378 24.56 -20.77 14.66
C LEU A 378 25.73 -21.29 13.82
N ALA A 379 25.48 -21.81 12.61
CA ALA A 379 26.53 -22.25 11.69
C ALA A 379 27.45 -21.12 11.18
N GLU A 380 27.00 -19.86 11.25
CA GLU A 380 27.79 -18.70 10.80
C GLU A 380 28.90 -18.32 11.81
N ILE A 381 28.80 -18.80 13.05
CA ILE A 381 29.71 -18.45 14.13
C ILE A 381 31.00 -19.25 13.97
N ASN A 382 32.11 -18.61 13.59
CA ASN A 382 33.41 -19.28 13.45
C ASN A 382 34.38 -19.04 14.63
N ASP A 383 34.23 -17.91 15.33
CA ASP A 383 35.12 -17.52 16.42
C ASP A 383 34.50 -17.77 17.79
N TYR A 384 35.34 -17.75 18.83
CA TYR A 384 34.89 -17.81 20.21
C TYR A 384 34.28 -16.48 20.66
N TYR A 385 33.21 -16.55 21.44
CA TYR A 385 32.49 -15.38 21.93
C TYR A 385 32.10 -15.53 23.40
N GLY A 386 31.77 -14.41 24.04
CA GLY A 386 31.40 -14.38 25.46
C GLY A 386 29.97 -14.85 25.66
N ARG A 387 29.01 -14.16 25.03
CA ARG A 387 27.57 -14.35 25.28
C ARG A 387 26.78 -14.68 24.01
N LEU A 388 25.82 -15.58 24.11
CA LEU A 388 24.82 -15.84 23.07
C LEU A 388 23.46 -15.28 23.50
N ILE A 389 22.80 -14.52 22.64
CA ILE A 389 21.39 -14.17 22.78
C ILE A 389 20.65 -14.83 21.62
N TRP A 390 19.85 -15.84 21.93
CA TRP A 390 18.98 -16.50 20.96
C TRP A 390 17.59 -15.86 21.03
N LEU A 391 17.29 -15.04 20.03
CA LEU A 391 16.06 -14.28 19.92
C LEU A 391 15.11 -14.97 18.94
N GLY A 392 14.09 -15.65 19.48
CA GLY A 392 13.17 -16.48 18.71
C GLY A 392 13.73 -17.89 18.49
N THR A 393 13.04 -18.89 19.04
CA THR A 393 13.48 -20.29 18.99
C THR A 393 12.88 -21.10 17.85
N THR A 394 12.17 -20.44 16.95
CA THR A 394 11.61 -21.04 15.75
C THR A 394 12.60 -20.94 14.59
N THR A 395 12.39 -21.78 13.56
CA THR A 395 13.21 -21.79 12.36
C THR A 395 12.34 -22.08 11.15
N SER A 396 12.75 -21.54 10.00
CA SER A 396 12.10 -21.82 8.72
C SER A 396 12.45 -23.22 8.23
N ASP A 397 11.51 -23.86 7.53
CA ASP A 397 11.83 -25.10 6.84
C ASP A 397 12.89 -24.87 5.77
N LEU A 398 13.79 -25.84 5.62
CA LEU A 398 14.75 -25.80 4.53
C LEU A 398 14.00 -25.88 3.20
N PRO A 399 14.44 -25.14 2.17
CA PRO A 399 13.80 -25.19 0.86
C PRO A 399 13.71 -26.64 0.38
N PRO A 400 12.55 -27.09 -0.12
CA PRO A 400 12.42 -28.44 -0.64
C PRO A 400 13.40 -28.63 -1.79
N GLY A 401 13.89 -29.86 -1.95
CA GLY A 401 14.75 -30.19 -3.08
C GLY A 401 14.08 -29.80 -4.40
N ARG A 402 14.83 -29.14 -5.30
CA ARG A 402 14.34 -28.65 -6.60
C ARG A 402 13.90 -29.77 -7.57
N TRP A 403 14.13 -31.02 -7.20
CA TRP A 403 13.92 -32.19 -8.03
C TRP A 403 12.96 -33.16 -7.36
N SER A 404 11.92 -33.56 -8.08
CA SER A 404 11.02 -34.61 -7.61
C SER A 404 11.75 -35.93 -7.41
N VAL A 405 11.17 -36.81 -6.58
CA VAL A 405 11.67 -38.18 -6.37
C VAL A 405 11.84 -38.92 -7.71
N LYS A 406 10.89 -38.72 -8.65
CA LYS A 406 10.95 -39.30 -9.99
C LYS A 406 12.15 -38.77 -10.78
N GLN A 407 12.33 -37.46 -10.86
CA GLN A 407 13.45 -36.84 -11.58
C GLN A 407 14.80 -37.28 -11.00
N ARG A 408 14.95 -37.31 -9.67
CA ARG A 408 16.18 -37.80 -9.02
C ARG A 408 16.50 -39.25 -9.41
N ARG A 409 15.48 -40.11 -9.53
CA ARG A 409 15.66 -41.48 -10.01
C ARG A 409 16.08 -41.52 -11.48
N GLU A 410 15.46 -40.72 -12.33
CA GLU A 410 15.80 -40.61 -13.76
C GLU A 410 17.24 -40.12 -13.95
N PHE A 411 17.65 -39.08 -13.23
CA PHE A 411 19.04 -38.61 -13.22
C PHE A 411 20.01 -39.69 -12.74
N LYS A 412 19.68 -40.42 -11.67
CA LYS A 412 20.52 -41.51 -11.17
C LYS A 412 20.67 -42.64 -12.19
N LEU A 413 19.62 -42.98 -12.93
CA LEU A 413 19.68 -43.96 -14.02
C LEU A 413 20.54 -43.47 -15.20
N ALA A 414 20.56 -42.16 -15.45
CA ALA A 414 21.43 -41.52 -16.42
C ALA A 414 22.87 -41.30 -15.90
N GLY A 415 23.22 -41.82 -14.71
CA GLY A 415 24.55 -41.69 -14.12
C GLY A 415 24.83 -40.35 -13.43
N ILE A 416 23.81 -39.49 -13.26
CA ILE A 416 23.91 -38.17 -12.64
C ILE A 416 23.39 -38.24 -11.20
N GLU A 417 24.27 -38.08 -10.21
CA GLU A 417 23.93 -38.26 -8.79
C GLU A 417 23.52 -36.96 -8.09
N ILE A 418 22.26 -36.55 -8.23
CA ILE A 418 21.75 -35.32 -7.60
C ILE A 418 21.62 -35.47 -6.07
N ASN A 419 22.15 -34.50 -5.32
CA ASN A 419 22.00 -34.43 -3.86
C ASN A 419 20.52 -34.31 -3.46
N ASP A 420 20.09 -35.10 -2.48
CA ASP A 420 18.73 -35.07 -1.94
C ASP A 420 18.54 -34.03 -0.81
N GLY A 421 19.63 -33.36 -0.41
CA GLY A 421 19.66 -32.34 0.66
C GLY A 421 20.04 -32.90 2.03
N THR A 422 20.11 -34.23 2.20
CA THR A 422 20.37 -34.85 3.51
C THR A 422 21.78 -34.55 4.03
N ALA A 423 22.79 -34.61 3.16
CA ALA A 423 24.18 -34.34 3.54
C ALA A 423 24.38 -32.87 3.95
N GLU A 424 23.75 -31.94 3.21
CA GLU A 424 23.76 -30.50 3.50
C GLU A 424 23.09 -30.21 4.85
N LEU A 425 21.94 -30.85 5.12
CA LEU A 425 21.26 -30.72 6.40
C LEU A 425 22.10 -31.24 7.58
N ARG A 426 22.77 -32.39 7.42
CA ARG A 426 23.66 -32.92 8.47
C ARG A 426 24.85 -31.99 8.72
N SER A 427 25.48 -31.49 7.66
CA SER A 427 26.59 -30.53 7.74
C SER A 427 26.15 -29.24 8.44
N LEU A 428 24.97 -28.71 8.08
CA LEU A 428 24.37 -27.54 8.74
C LEU A 428 24.18 -27.77 10.25
N ARG A 429 23.55 -28.89 10.66
CA ARG A 429 23.33 -29.19 12.09
C ARG A 429 24.63 -29.36 12.86
N ALA A 430 25.64 -29.99 12.25
CA ALA A 430 26.96 -30.12 12.85
C ALA A 430 27.65 -28.74 13.01
N ALA A 431 27.53 -27.87 12.01
CA ALA A 431 28.05 -26.51 12.05
C ALA A 431 27.37 -25.66 13.14
N GLU A 432 26.06 -25.75 13.29
CA GLU A 432 25.33 -25.06 14.35
C GLU A 432 25.71 -25.55 15.76
N ALA A 433 25.90 -26.87 15.93
CA ALA A 433 26.38 -27.43 17.20
C ALA A 433 27.78 -26.92 17.55
N ARG A 434 28.67 -26.79 16.55
CA ARG A 434 29.98 -26.15 16.71
C ARG A 434 29.82 -24.68 17.12
N GLY A 435 28.98 -23.92 16.42
CA GLY A 435 28.70 -22.52 16.75
C GLY A 435 28.18 -22.30 18.17
N LEU A 436 27.27 -23.15 18.64
CA LEU A 436 26.77 -23.08 20.02
C LEU A 436 27.89 -23.33 21.04
N SER A 437 28.70 -24.38 20.84
CA SER A 437 29.68 -24.75 21.86
C SER A 437 30.91 -23.82 21.90
N ARG A 438 30.97 -22.78 21.04
CA ARG A 438 31.98 -21.71 21.05
C ARG A 438 31.69 -20.62 22.11
N ALA A 439 30.50 -20.63 22.71
CA ALA A 439 30.15 -19.73 23.82
C ALA A 439 31.01 -20.01 25.06
N LYS A 440 31.54 -18.94 25.68
CA LYS A 440 32.42 -19.04 26.86
C LYS A 440 31.71 -18.77 28.19
N GLU A 441 30.73 -17.87 28.23
CA GLU A 441 30.20 -17.34 29.49
C GLU A 441 28.74 -17.68 29.72
N SER A 442 27.84 -17.20 28.86
CA SER A 442 26.40 -17.31 29.09
C SER A 442 25.57 -17.29 27.81
N MET A 443 24.36 -17.83 27.91
CA MET A 443 23.36 -17.89 26.86
C MET A 443 22.01 -17.44 27.41
N LEU A 444 21.35 -16.52 26.72
CA LEU A 444 19.96 -16.16 26.95
C LEU A 444 19.11 -16.66 25.78
N VAL A 445 18.00 -17.31 26.09
CA VAL A 445 16.99 -17.70 25.11
C VAL A 445 15.70 -16.96 25.38
N ILE A 446 15.19 -16.25 24.37
CA ILE A 446 13.90 -15.58 24.42
C ILE A 446 12.94 -16.30 23.48
N ARG A 447 11.92 -16.92 24.05
CA ARG A 447 10.86 -17.63 23.33
C ARG A 447 9.69 -16.70 23.06
N PHE A 448 9.06 -16.88 21.91
CA PHE A 448 7.77 -16.29 21.58
C PHE A 448 6.64 -17.30 21.79
N PRO A 449 5.37 -16.86 21.87
CA PRO A 449 4.23 -17.77 21.85
C PRO A 449 4.30 -18.64 20.58
N GLN A 450 3.92 -19.92 20.71
CA GLN A 450 4.00 -20.85 19.57
C GLN A 450 3.13 -20.35 18.41
N ASN A 451 3.74 -20.25 17.24
CA ASN A 451 3.04 -20.09 15.97
C ASN A 451 2.90 -21.48 15.35
N GLU A 452 1.68 -21.92 15.02
CA GLU A 452 1.41 -23.22 14.41
C GLU A 452 2.13 -23.40 13.05
N GLU A 453 2.48 -22.30 12.38
CA GLU A 453 3.17 -22.30 11.09
C GLU A 453 4.70 -22.45 11.20
N GLN A 454 5.27 -22.30 12.39
CA GLN A 454 6.73 -22.31 12.58
C GLN A 454 7.17 -23.45 13.49
N ARG A 455 8.21 -24.17 13.05
CA ARG A 455 8.80 -25.27 13.80
C ARG A 455 9.83 -24.75 14.81
N GLU A 456 9.89 -25.37 15.99
CA GLU A 456 11.00 -25.13 16.92
C GLU A 456 12.33 -25.62 16.31
N HIS A 457 13.37 -24.81 16.48
CA HIS A 457 14.69 -25.11 15.97
C HIS A 457 15.24 -26.43 16.58
N PRO A 458 15.73 -27.39 15.78
CA PRO A 458 16.15 -28.72 16.26
C PRO A 458 17.15 -28.71 17.43
N ILE A 459 18.13 -27.81 17.41
CA ILE A 459 19.09 -27.66 18.50
C ILE A 459 18.42 -27.15 19.78
N TRP A 460 17.51 -26.18 19.66
CA TRP A 460 16.78 -25.67 20.81
C TRP A 460 15.87 -26.76 21.38
N LEU A 461 15.17 -27.51 20.52
CA LEU A 461 14.31 -28.61 20.93
C LEU A 461 15.07 -29.66 21.76
N ALA A 462 16.29 -30.01 21.36
CA ALA A 462 17.12 -30.96 22.10
C ALA A 462 17.52 -30.44 23.50
N ILE A 463 17.87 -29.15 23.61
CA ILE A 463 18.21 -28.50 24.89
C ILE A 463 16.95 -28.37 25.77
N ALA A 464 15.88 -27.82 25.21
CA ALA A 464 14.60 -27.60 25.88
C ALA A 464 14.01 -28.91 26.43
N HIS A 465 14.16 -30.02 25.69
CA HIS A 465 13.74 -31.33 26.16
C HIS A 465 14.45 -31.74 27.46
N LYS A 466 15.77 -31.51 27.58
CA LYS A 466 16.53 -31.84 28.80
C LYS A 466 16.18 -30.97 30.00
N ILE A 467 15.84 -29.70 29.75
CA ILE A 467 15.35 -28.79 30.80
C ILE A 467 13.94 -29.18 31.25
N SER A 468 13.08 -29.49 30.28
CA SER A 468 11.71 -29.94 30.50
C SER A 468 11.67 -31.30 31.25
N GLU A 469 12.58 -32.22 30.94
CA GLU A 469 12.74 -33.51 31.63
C GLU A 469 13.11 -33.31 33.11
N PHE A 470 13.96 -32.33 33.42
CA PHE A 470 14.37 -32.00 34.80
C PHE A 470 13.19 -31.49 35.65
N HIS A 471 12.37 -30.61 35.08
CA HIS A 471 11.21 -29.99 35.76
C HIS A 471 9.91 -30.78 35.64
N LYS A 472 9.93 -31.94 34.95
CA LYS A 472 8.77 -32.63 34.38
C LYS A 472 8.10 -31.84 33.25
N PRO A 473 7.73 -32.50 32.13
CA PRO A 473 7.32 -31.77 30.92
C PRO A 473 6.11 -30.85 31.03
N GLN A 474 5.18 -31.12 31.94
CA GLN A 474 3.95 -30.33 32.10
C GLN A 474 4.09 -29.14 33.05
N GLU A 475 5.17 -29.09 33.86
CA GLU A 475 5.36 -28.11 34.92
C GLU A 475 6.33 -26.99 34.50
N TRP A 476 7.20 -27.23 33.51
CA TRP A 476 8.16 -26.22 33.06
C TRP A 476 7.55 -25.14 32.18
N LYS A 477 7.49 -23.91 32.70
CA LYS A 477 7.13 -22.70 31.94
C LYS A 477 8.19 -21.62 32.18
N PRO A 478 8.90 -21.17 31.14
CA PRO A 478 9.79 -20.02 31.25
C PRO A 478 9.05 -18.78 31.74
N VAL A 479 9.72 -17.94 32.53
CA VAL A 479 9.12 -16.71 33.03
C VAL A 479 8.87 -15.72 31.89
N ALA A 480 7.69 -15.07 31.89
CA ALA A 480 7.40 -14.01 30.93
C ALA A 480 8.12 -12.72 31.34
N ILE A 481 8.81 -12.07 30.39
CA ILE A 481 9.51 -10.80 30.62
C ILE A 481 8.54 -9.73 31.15
N GLU A 482 7.31 -9.70 30.64
CA GLU A 482 6.26 -8.78 31.08
C GLU A 482 5.83 -9.03 32.54
N ASP A 483 5.90 -10.28 33.03
CA ASP A 483 5.64 -10.57 34.45
C ASP A 483 6.81 -10.09 35.32
N LEU A 484 8.06 -10.20 34.85
CA LEU A 484 9.21 -9.62 35.54
C LEU A 484 9.08 -8.10 35.67
N ILE A 485 8.60 -7.43 34.63
CA ILE A 485 8.29 -5.99 34.64
C ILE A 485 7.20 -5.68 35.66
N ARG A 486 6.06 -6.37 35.57
CA ARG A 486 4.90 -6.17 36.46
C ARG A 486 5.25 -6.39 37.94
N GLU A 487 6.10 -7.36 38.23
CA GLU A 487 6.48 -7.75 39.60
C GLU A 487 7.76 -7.06 40.10
N ASN A 488 8.39 -6.19 39.30
CA ASN A 488 9.69 -5.56 39.59
C ASN A 488 10.82 -6.56 39.92
N LYS A 489 10.82 -7.73 39.27
CA LYS A 489 11.80 -8.83 39.52
C LYS A 489 12.91 -8.87 38.45
N TYR A 490 13.58 -7.74 38.24
CA TYR A 490 14.55 -7.57 37.15
C TYR A 490 15.80 -8.47 37.26
N GLU A 491 16.18 -8.83 38.49
CA GLU A 491 17.36 -9.67 38.78
C GLU A 491 17.12 -11.18 38.51
N ALA A 492 15.86 -11.60 38.31
CA ALA A 492 15.51 -13.01 38.15
C ALA A 492 16.13 -13.66 36.90
N ILE A 493 16.57 -12.86 35.93
CA ILE A 493 17.17 -13.31 34.67
C ILE A 493 18.68 -12.98 34.58
N ALA A 494 19.33 -12.72 35.72
CA ALA A 494 20.78 -12.50 35.79
C ALA A 494 21.53 -13.63 35.04
N PRO A 495 22.56 -13.30 34.22
CA PRO A 495 23.23 -11.99 34.14
C PRO A 495 22.59 -10.94 33.19
N PHE A 496 21.39 -11.18 32.63
CA PHE A 496 20.73 -10.31 31.64
C PHE A 496 19.75 -9.30 32.28
N THR A 497 20.21 -8.55 33.27
CA THR A 497 19.39 -7.64 34.11
C THR A 497 18.99 -6.34 33.39
N PHE A 498 17.87 -5.73 33.75
CA PHE A 498 17.34 -4.49 33.15
C PHE A 498 16.66 -3.58 34.19
N SER A 499 16.20 -2.39 33.80
CA SER A 499 15.39 -1.50 34.66
C SER A 499 14.27 -0.81 33.88
N CYS A 500 13.13 -0.56 34.52
CA CYS A 500 11.98 0.13 33.94
C CYS A 500 11.61 1.37 34.76
N GLU A 501 11.15 2.42 34.08
CA GLU A 501 10.64 3.66 34.68
C GLU A 501 9.17 3.87 34.26
N SER A 502 8.32 4.28 35.20
CA SER A 502 6.91 4.59 34.91
C SER A 502 6.77 6.06 34.50
N VAL A 503 6.09 6.31 33.37
CA VAL A 503 5.86 7.66 32.82
C VAL A 503 4.36 7.93 32.71
N SER A 504 3.92 9.15 33.07
CA SER A 504 2.54 9.59 32.90
C SER A 504 2.28 10.00 31.45
N VAL A 505 1.29 9.39 30.79
CA VAL A 505 0.86 9.74 29.42
C VAL A 505 -0.28 10.75 29.47
N GLN A 506 -0.26 11.79 28.62
CA GLN A 506 -1.38 12.73 28.48
C GLN A 506 -2.51 12.11 27.62
N PRO A 507 -3.80 12.26 28.00
CA PRO A 507 -4.92 11.71 27.22
C PRO A 507 -5.13 12.46 25.89
N PRO A 508 -5.79 11.85 24.90
CA PRO A 508 -6.12 12.51 23.63
C PRO A 508 -7.08 13.70 23.81
N GLN A 509 -7.16 14.56 22.79
CA GLN A 509 -8.00 15.76 22.83
C GLN A 509 -9.50 15.39 22.95
N PRO A 510 -10.27 15.99 23.88
CA PRO A 510 -11.70 15.72 24.04
C PRO A 510 -12.56 16.41 22.97
N LYS A 511 -13.83 15.98 22.85
CA LYS A 511 -14.88 16.64 22.04
C LYS A 511 -15.07 18.10 22.45
N ARG A 512 -15.06 19.02 21.47
CA ARG A 512 -15.23 20.47 21.69
C ARG A 512 -16.40 21.02 20.88
N SER A 513 -17.54 21.23 21.54
CA SER A 513 -18.78 21.69 20.92
C SER A 513 -18.85 23.19 20.67
N THR A 514 -17.95 23.98 21.27
CA THR A 514 -17.86 25.44 21.11
C THR A 514 -16.41 25.89 21.02
N TRP A 515 -16.15 26.88 20.16
CA TRP A 515 -14.81 27.39 19.89
C TRP A 515 -14.77 28.90 20.10
N SER A 516 -13.90 29.36 20.99
CA SER A 516 -13.68 30.79 21.21
C SER A 516 -12.76 31.32 20.10
N ILE A 517 -13.35 31.99 19.10
CA ILE A 517 -12.64 32.60 17.98
C ILE A 517 -12.98 34.10 18.01
N PRO A 518 -11.98 35.00 18.13
CA PRO A 518 -12.25 36.44 18.13
C PRO A 518 -12.99 36.87 16.86
N ALA A 519 -14.01 37.72 17.00
CA ALA A 519 -14.80 38.21 15.88
C ALA A 519 -13.95 38.91 14.81
N THR A 520 -12.81 39.49 15.21
CA THR A 520 -11.86 40.16 14.31
C THR A 520 -11.21 39.23 13.27
N LEU A 521 -11.22 37.92 13.52
CA LEU A 521 -10.71 36.90 12.59
C LEU A 521 -11.80 36.33 11.67
N LEU A 522 -13.07 36.69 11.91
CA LEU A 522 -14.20 36.23 11.14
C LEU A 522 -14.65 37.36 10.20
N ARG A 523 -14.83 37.02 8.93
CA ARG A 523 -15.38 37.95 7.93
C ARG A 523 -16.48 37.28 7.16
N ASP A 524 -17.53 38.02 6.85
CA ASP A 524 -18.51 37.50 5.93
C ASP A 524 -17.94 37.42 4.50
N ARG A 525 -18.45 36.47 3.71
CA ARG A 525 -18.01 36.24 2.33
C ARG A 525 -18.72 37.20 1.37
N ASP A 526 -18.03 37.58 0.30
CA ASP A 526 -18.60 38.40 -0.79
C ASP A 526 -19.54 37.59 -1.72
N THR A 527 -19.44 36.26 -1.68
CA THR A 527 -20.19 35.31 -2.51
C THR A 527 -20.80 34.22 -1.63
N THR A 528 -21.93 33.69 -2.06
CA THR A 528 -22.64 32.61 -1.35
C THR A 528 -22.92 31.44 -2.28
N SER A 529 -23.13 30.25 -1.73
CA SER A 529 -23.58 29.06 -2.45
C SER A 529 -24.55 28.27 -1.59
N ALA A 530 -25.37 27.41 -2.19
CA ALA A 530 -26.31 26.58 -1.44
C ALA A 530 -25.61 25.75 -0.35
N SER A 531 -24.48 25.11 -0.69
CA SER A 531 -23.69 24.32 0.27
C SER A 531 -23.04 25.18 1.36
N GLU A 532 -22.64 26.42 1.04
CA GLU A 532 -22.10 27.36 2.02
C GLU A 532 -23.17 27.77 3.04
N LEU A 533 -24.38 28.09 2.59
CA LEU A 533 -25.51 28.43 3.46
C LEU A 533 -25.95 27.23 4.32
N GLU A 534 -25.96 26.01 3.75
CA GLU A 534 -26.22 24.79 4.51
C GLU A 534 -25.16 24.59 5.60
N ASP A 535 -23.86 24.66 5.27
CA ASP A 535 -22.76 24.54 6.24
C ASP A 535 -22.84 25.64 7.33
N ARG A 536 -23.22 26.87 6.95
CA ARG A 536 -23.37 28.03 7.85
C ARG A 536 -24.45 27.83 8.91
N LEU A 537 -25.56 27.17 8.55
CA LEU A 537 -26.62 26.81 9.50
C LEU A 537 -26.35 25.46 10.19
N ALA A 538 -25.78 24.48 9.51
CA ALA A 538 -25.60 23.14 10.05
C ALA A 538 -24.39 23.02 10.97
N CYS A 539 -23.26 23.66 10.65
CA CYS A 539 -22.04 23.60 11.45
C CYS A 539 -21.11 24.82 11.20
N PRO A 540 -21.27 25.92 11.96
CA PRO A 540 -20.41 27.09 11.86
C PRO A 540 -18.92 26.80 12.00
N LEU A 541 -18.51 25.82 12.82
CA LEU A 541 -17.12 25.42 12.88
C LEU A 541 -16.60 24.91 11.52
N LYS A 542 -17.35 24.03 10.85
CA LYS A 542 -16.99 23.52 9.51
C LYS A 542 -16.90 24.68 8.52
N TRP A 543 -17.87 25.59 8.57
CA TRP A 543 -17.87 26.80 7.75
C TRP A 543 -16.61 27.66 8.00
N THR A 544 -16.28 27.95 9.26
CA THR A 544 -15.13 28.76 9.64
C THR A 544 -13.82 28.11 9.19
N LEU A 545 -13.64 26.82 9.43
CA LEU A 545 -12.43 26.10 9.00
C LEU A 545 -12.28 26.06 7.48
N ARG A 546 -13.38 25.84 6.74
CA ARG A 546 -13.37 25.74 5.28
C ARG A 546 -13.21 27.09 4.59
N TYR A 547 -13.90 28.12 5.07
CA TYR A 547 -14.05 29.39 4.34
C TYR A 547 -13.25 30.55 4.92
N GLN A 548 -12.99 30.58 6.24
CA GLN A 548 -12.14 31.61 6.86
C GLN A 548 -10.68 31.16 6.94
N ALA A 549 -10.45 29.95 7.42
CA ALA A 549 -9.11 29.39 7.55
C ALA A 549 -8.59 28.73 6.25
N SER A 550 -9.45 28.57 5.24
CA SER A 550 -9.13 27.92 3.96
C SER A 550 -8.46 26.55 4.15
N LEU A 551 -8.91 25.79 5.15
CA LEU A 551 -8.42 24.45 5.40
C LEU A 551 -9.08 23.47 4.44
N HIS A 552 -8.23 22.73 3.73
CA HIS A 552 -8.64 21.69 2.80
C HIS A 552 -7.88 20.40 3.14
N PRO A 553 -8.49 19.22 2.88
CA PRO A 553 -7.74 17.96 2.88
C PRO A 553 -6.49 18.08 2.03
N SER A 554 -5.43 17.39 2.44
CA SER A 554 -4.24 17.26 1.59
C SER A 554 -4.65 16.69 0.24
N GLU A 555 -4.22 17.32 -0.84
CA GLU A 555 -4.46 16.92 -2.23
C GLU A 555 -3.68 15.65 -2.62
N ILE A 556 -3.49 14.70 -1.68
CA ILE A 556 -3.12 13.35 -2.08
C ILE A 556 -4.31 12.87 -2.90
N ALA A 557 -4.10 12.80 -4.21
CA ALA A 557 -5.10 12.32 -5.14
C ALA A 557 -5.64 10.98 -4.64
N ARG A 558 -6.96 10.95 -4.46
CA ARG A 558 -7.72 9.75 -4.14
C ARG A 558 -8.73 9.58 -5.24
N LEU A 559 -8.95 8.34 -5.65
CA LEU A 559 -10.06 8.05 -6.54
C LEU A 559 -11.38 8.31 -5.80
N PRO A 560 -12.41 8.81 -6.49
CA PRO A 560 -13.73 8.98 -5.89
C PRO A 560 -14.27 7.61 -5.45
N ASP A 561 -15.02 7.58 -4.34
CA ASP A 561 -15.72 6.36 -3.95
C ASP A 561 -16.72 5.94 -5.03
N GLU A 562 -17.08 4.66 -5.05
CA GLU A 562 -17.91 4.11 -6.13
C GLU A 562 -19.28 4.81 -6.24
N PHE A 563 -19.84 5.27 -5.12
CA PHE A 563 -21.13 5.96 -5.11
C PHE A 563 -21.02 7.36 -5.71
N GLN A 564 -20.01 8.13 -5.31
CA GLN A 564 -19.72 9.44 -5.87
C GLN A 564 -19.38 9.35 -7.37
N LEU A 565 -18.60 8.34 -7.76
CA LEU A 565 -18.22 8.10 -9.14
C LEU A 565 -19.44 7.86 -10.03
N ARG A 566 -20.39 7.00 -9.60
CA ARG A 566 -21.64 6.74 -10.34
C ARG A 566 -22.46 8.01 -10.55
N GLY A 567 -22.60 8.83 -9.50
CA GLY A 567 -23.32 10.11 -9.59
C GLY A 567 -22.65 11.10 -10.55
N ASN A 568 -21.35 11.35 -10.38
CA ASN A 568 -20.58 12.26 -11.24
C ASN A 568 -20.60 11.81 -12.71
N PHE A 569 -20.48 10.50 -12.94
CA PHE A 569 -20.54 9.94 -14.29
C PHE A 569 -21.89 10.18 -14.94
N PHE A 570 -23.00 9.96 -14.22
CA PHE A 570 -24.34 10.21 -14.74
C PHE A 570 -24.57 11.68 -15.11
N HIS A 571 -24.15 12.61 -14.24
CA HIS A 571 -24.25 14.05 -14.54
C HIS A 571 -23.56 14.39 -15.85
N LYS A 572 -22.32 13.92 -16.04
CA LYS A 572 -21.56 14.17 -17.27
C LYS A 572 -22.18 13.58 -18.53
N ILE A 573 -22.75 12.38 -18.44
CA ILE A 573 -23.45 11.79 -19.59
C ILE A 573 -24.67 12.63 -19.96
N LEU A 574 -25.46 13.06 -18.96
CA LEU A 574 -26.63 13.89 -19.19
C LEU A 574 -26.25 15.27 -19.73
N GLU A 575 -25.23 15.91 -19.16
CA GLU A 575 -24.65 17.16 -19.65
C GLU A 575 -24.27 17.01 -21.13
N ARG A 576 -23.42 16.04 -21.47
CA ARG A 576 -22.98 15.82 -22.86
C ARG A 576 -24.12 15.63 -23.86
N VAL A 577 -25.25 15.04 -23.45
CA VAL A 577 -26.39 14.78 -24.33
C VAL A 577 -27.35 15.97 -24.41
N PHE A 578 -27.51 16.73 -23.33
CA PHE A 578 -28.54 17.77 -23.20
C PHE A 578 -27.98 19.20 -23.13
N SER A 579 -26.66 19.41 -23.23
CA SER A 579 -26.03 20.75 -23.17
C SER A 579 -26.18 21.60 -24.44
N ASN A 580 -26.69 21.05 -25.55
CA ASN A 580 -27.02 21.88 -26.70
C ASN A 580 -28.32 22.66 -26.41
N ASP A 581 -28.39 23.94 -26.80
CA ASP A 581 -29.61 24.78 -26.74
C ASP A 581 -30.73 24.30 -27.71
N ASP A 582 -30.70 23.03 -28.09
CA ASP A 582 -31.65 22.39 -28.99
C ASP A 582 -32.94 22.00 -28.22
N ASP A 583 -34.02 21.81 -28.97
CA ASP A 583 -35.27 21.28 -28.43
C ASP A 583 -35.04 19.92 -27.76
N LEU A 584 -35.77 19.69 -26.66
CA LEU A 584 -35.76 18.43 -25.91
C LEU A 584 -36.04 17.25 -26.86
N PRO A 585 -35.09 16.30 -27.02
CA PRO A 585 -35.23 15.23 -27.98
C PRO A 585 -36.38 14.28 -27.63
N ALA A 586 -36.91 13.59 -28.64
CA ALA A 586 -37.89 12.54 -28.41
C ALA A 586 -37.32 11.44 -27.49
N VAL A 587 -38.17 10.82 -26.66
CA VAL A 587 -37.77 9.85 -25.61
C VAL A 587 -36.85 8.74 -26.16
N SER A 588 -37.20 8.16 -27.32
CA SER A 588 -36.39 7.10 -27.95
C SER A 588 -35.01 7.58 -28.39
N GLU A 589 -34.92 8.82 -28.87
CA GLU A 589 -33.68 9.42 -29.32
C GLU A 589 -32.79 9.80 -28.14
N ALA A 590 -33.37 10.37 -27.09
CA ALA A 590 -32.66 10.66 -25.84
C ALA A 590 -32.02 9.40 -25.23
N ILE A 591 -32.79 8.31 -25.13
CA ILE A 591 -32.28 7.01 -24.63
C ILE A 591 -31.14 6.50 -25.53
N ARG A 592 -31.28 6.63 -26.85
CA ARG A 592 -30.23 6.20 -27.80
C ARG A 592 -28.94 7.00 -27.62
N LEU A 593 -29.03 8.33 -27.53
CA LEU A 593 -27.88 9.22 -27.35
C LEU A 593 -27.18 9.00 -26.01
N VAL A 594 -27.94 8.89 -24.91
CA VAL A 594 -27.41 8.56 -23.57
C VAL A 594 -26.74 7.19 -23.56
N GLY A 595 -27.35 6.19 -24.19
CA GLY A 595 -26.78 4.84 -24.27
C GLY A 595 -25.45 4.79 -25.04
N GLN A 596 -25.34 5.57 -26.12
CA GLN A 596 -24.10 5.70 -26.90
C GLN A 596 -23.01 6.45 -26.13
N ALA A 597 -23.37 7.59 -25.51
CA ALA A 597 -22.44 8.36 -24.69
C ALA A 597 -21.92 7.55 -23.49
N PHE A 598 -22.78 6.74 -22.86
CA PHE A 598 -22.39 5.86 -21.77
C PHE A 598 -21.30 4.86 -22.22
N ASP A 599 -21.50 4.17 -23.33
CA ASP A 599 -20.54 3.16 -23.82
C ASP A 599 -19.19 3.78 -24.21
N GLU A 600 -19.22 4.97 -24.84
CA GLU A 600 -18.02 5.70 -25.24
C GLU A 600 -17.22 6.21 -24.03
N ARG A 601 -17.90 6.74 -23.01
CA ARG A 601 -17.27 7.47 -21.90
C ARG A 601 -16.98 6.62 -20.68
N LEU A 602 -17.62 5.45 -20.52
CA LEU A 602 -17.36 4.53 -19.40
C LEU A 602 -15.85 4.23 -19.20
N PRO A 603 -15.07 3.85 -20.23
CA PRO A 603 -13.64 3.57 -20.04
C PRO A 603 -12.77 4.81 -19.80
N LEU A 604 -13.30 6.03 -20.03
CA LEU A 604 -12.56 7.29 -19.93
C LEU A 604 -12.87 8.05 -18.63
N ASP A 605 -14.14 8.16 -18.27
CA ASP A 605 -14.58 9.01 -17.15
C ASP A 605 -14.89 8.20 -15.89
N ALA A 606 -15.13 6.90 -16.04
CA ALA A 606 -15.45 5.98 -14.95
C ALA A 606 -14.77 4.61 -15.16
N ALA A 607 -13.48 4.64 -15.50
CA ALA A 607 -12.68 3.44 -15.77
C ALA A 607 -12.70 2.37 -14.64
N PRO A 608 -12.87 2.68 -13.33
CA PRO A 608 -13.06 1.64 -12.32
C PRO A 608 -14.32 0.79 -12.57
N LEU A 609 -15.37 1.40 -13.13
CA LEU A 609 -16.61 0.71 -13.52
C LEU A 609 -16.50 0.04 -14.90
N ALA A 610 -15.45 0.33 -15.66
CA ALA A 610 -15.17 -0.29 -16.96
C ALA A 610 -14.35 -1.58 -16.86
N GLN A 611 -13.83 -1.90 -15.67
CA GLN A 611 -12.98 -3.08 -15.47
C GLN A 611 -13.76 -4.38 -15.78
N PRO A 612 -13.09 -5.44 -16.30
CA PRO A 612 -13.75 -6.69 -16.70
C PRO A 612 -14.64 -7.31 -15.60
N GLU A 613 -14.18 -7.29 -14.35
CA GLU A 613 -14.87 -7.81 -13.18
C GLU A 613 -16.17 -7.04 -12.85
N LYS A 614 -16.29 -5.79 -13.30
CA LYS A 614 -17.44 -4.93 -13.05
C LYS A 614 -18.51 -5.01 -14.13
N ARG A 615 -18.33 -5.83 -15.18
CA ARG A 615 -19.20 -5.82 -16.37
C ARG A 615 -20.70 -5.97 -16.10
N VAL A 616 -21.09 -6.80 -15.13
CA VAL A 616 -22.51 -6.96 -14.75
C VAL A 616 -23.05 -5.68 -14.11
N GLU A 617 -22.25 -5.04 -13.25
CA GLU A 617 -22.61 -3.78 -12.60
C GLU A 617 -22.68 -2.63 -13.60
N SER A 618 -21.75 -2.52 -14.55
CA SER A 618 -21.79 -1.47 -15.58
C SER A 618 -23.01 -1.60 -16.48
N LEU A 619 -23.41 -2.83 -16.84
CA LEU A 619 -24.65 -3.09 -17.60
C LEU A 619 -25.90 -2.70 -16.81
N ARG A 620 -25.94 -3.01 -15.51
CA ARG A 620 -27.03 -2.59 -14.62
C ARG A 620 -27.11 -1.07 -14.54
N LEU A 621 -25.97 -0.42 -14.32
CA LEU A 621 -25.85 1.03 -14.21
C LEU A 621 -26.31 1.72 -15.51
N LYS A 622 -25.94 1.17 -16.68
CA LYS A 622 -26.45 1.63 -17.96
C LYS A 622 -27.98 1.58 -18.02
N ASN A 623 -28.57 0.46 -17.64
CA ASN A 623 -30.03 0.31 -17.66
C ASN A 623 -30.74 1.26 -16.67
N GLU A 624 -30.15 1.49 -15.50
CA GLU A 624 -30.65 2.49 -14.52
C GLU A 624 -30.70 3.87 -15.15
N LEU A 625 -29.61 4.32 -15.77
CA LEU A 625 -29.54 5.62 -16.46
C LEU A 625 -30.55 5.72 -17.61
N LEU A 626 -30.64 4.70 -18.47
CA LEU A 626 -31.57 4.71 -19.60
C LEU A 626 -33.04 4.79 -19.15
N ASN A 627 -33.40 4.07 -18.08
CA ASN A 627 -34.74 4.13 -17.50
C ASN A 627 -35.03 5.51 -16.90
N ALA A 628 -34.07 6.09 -16.18
CA ALA A 628 -34.20 7.44 -15.62
C ALA A 628 -34.32 8.51 -16.71
N THR A 629 -33.52 8.43 -17.78
CA THR A 629 -33.63 9.31 -18.96
C THR A 629 -35.01 9.20 -19.60
N GLY A 630 -35.52 7.98 -19.77
CA GLY A 630 -36.86 7.75 -20.32
C GLY A 630 -37.96 8.43 -19.49
N LEU A 631 -37.92 8.28 -18.16
CA LEU A 631 -38.85 8.96 -17.26
C LEU A 631 -38.69 10.48 -17.32
N PHE A 632 -37.45 10.97 -17.25
CA PHE A 632 -37.13 12.39 -17.23
C PHE A 632 -37.70 13.11 -18.46
N VAL A 633 -37.38 12.62 -19.66
CA VAL A 633 -37.86 13.22 -20.92
C VAL A 633 -39.38 13.09 -21.03
N THR A 634 -39.96 11.93 -20.70
CA THR A 634 -41.42 11.75 -20.72
C THR A 634 -42.15 12.74 -19.81
N THR A 635 -41.61 12.97 -18.61
CA THR A 635 -42.19 13.88 -17.62
C THR A 635 -42.14 15.32 -18.12
N LEU A 636 -40.99 15.75 -18.65
CA LEU A 636 -40.81 17.10 -19.18
C LEU A 636 -41.69 17.36 -20.40
N THR A 637 -41.73 16.43 -21.36
CA THR A 637 -42.59 16.55 -22.54
C THR A 637 -44.08 16.61 -22.16
N ALA A 638 -44.53 15.77 -21.21
CA ALA A 638 -45.91 15.80 -20.72
C ALA A 638 -46.26 17.09 -19.95
N GLY A 639 -45.26 17.76 -19.36
CA GLY A 639 -45.39 19.04 -18.66
C GLY A 639 -45.39 20.27 -19.56
N GLY A 640 -45.06 20.10 -20.86
CA GLY A 640 -44.90 21.17 -21.83
C GLY A 640 -43.54 21.87 -21.79
N TYR A 641 -42.53 21.29 -21.13
CA TYR A 641 -41.16 21.80 -21.15
C TYR A 641 -40.51 21.43 -22.50
N ARG A 642 -39.88 22.42 -23.15
CA ARG A 642 -39.31 22.30 -24.51
C ARG A 642 -37.80 22.31 -24.53
N SER A 643 -37.16 22.98 -23.59
CA SER A 643 -35.69 23.03 -23.50
C SER A 643 -35.22 22.66 -22.09
N VAL A 644 -34.01 22.14 -22.03
CA VAL A 644 -33.30 21.82 -20.78
C VAL A 644 -31.89 22.36 -20.85
N LYS A 645 -31.42 22.92 -19.74
CA LYS A 645 -30.02 23.30 -19.56
C LYS A 645 -29.48 22.50 -18.38
N ILE A 646 -28.42 21.75 -18.63
CA ILE A 646 -27.74 20.94 -17.61
C ILE A 646 -26.52 21.71 -17.11
N GLU A 647 -26.28 21.65 -15.80
CA GLU A 647 -25.18 22.36 -15.12
C GLU A 647 -25.21 23.90 -15.36
N GLU A 648 -26.40 24.50 -15.26
CA GLU A 648 -26.62 25.93 -15.50
C GLU A 648 -26.16 26.78 -14.30
N HIS A 649 -25.41 27.85 -14.55
CA HIS A 649 -24.96 28.75 -13.48
C HIS A 649 -26.14 29.60 -12.96
N PRO A 650 -26.38 29.65 -11.64
CA PRO A 650 -27.46 30.45 -11.09
C PRO A 650 -27.16 31.94 -11.23
N GLU A 651 -28.17 32.71 -11.63
CA GLU A 651 -28.10 34.18 -11.71
C GLU A 651 -28.76 34.83 -10.48
N GLY A 652 -28.28 36.01 -10.10
CA GLY A 652 -28.91 36.83 -9.06
C GLY A 652 -28.16 36.86 -7.74
N LYS A 653 -28.81 37.45 -6.72
CA LYS A 653 -28.20 37.73 -5.42
C LYS A 653 -28.99 37.14 -4.27
N VAL A 654 -28.34 36.39 -3.42
CA VAL A 654 -28.91 35.83 -2.18
C VAL A 654 -28.25 36.51 -0.99
N PHE A 655 -29.04 37.05 -0.06
CA PHE A 655 -28.55 37.93 1.03
C PHE A 655 -27.65 39.08 0.53
N GLY A 656 -27.96 39.64 -0.64
CA GLY A 656 -27.17 40.73 -1.26
C GLY A 656 -25.84 40.29 -1.90
N LYS A 657 -25.50 39.00 -1.83
CA LYS A 657 -24.26 38.41 -2.35
C LYS A 657 -24.52 37.67 -3.65
N GLU A 658 -23.53 37.67 -4.55
CA GLU A 658 -23.58 36.88 -5.77
C GLU A 658 -23.69 35.39 -5.43
N LEU A 659 -24.69 34.71 -6.00
CA LEU A 659 -24.88 33.28 -5.83
C LEU A 659 -23.98 32.53 -6.81
N LYS A 660 -23.09 31.70 -6.28
CA LYS A 660 -22.25 30.77 -7.04
C LYS A 660 -22.75 29.34 -6.86
N GLY A 661 -22.65 28.55 -7.91
CA GLY A 661 -23.05 27.14 -7.91
C GLY A 661 -23.35 26.66 -9.32
N SER A 662 -23.97 25.49 -9.39
CA SER A 662 -24.47 24.89 -10.62
C SER A 662 -25.84 24.28 -10.32
N ILE A 663 -26.81 24.55 -11.18
CA ILE A 663 -28.13 23.94 -11.17
C ILE A 663 -28.06 22.70 -12.08
N ASP A 664 -28.22 21.50 -11.51
CA ASP A 664 -28.11 20.24 -12.26
C ASP A 664 -28.98 20.24 -13.51
N CYS A 665 -30.23 20.70 -13.43
CA CYS A 665 -31.12 20.87 -14.58
C CYS A 665 -32.09 22.04 -14.40
N LEU A 666 -32.12 22.95 -15.38
CA LEU A 666 -33.14 23.98 -15.57
C LEU A 666 -33.97 23.64 -16.82
N ALA A 667 -35.23 23.28 -16.63
CA ALA A 667 -36.17 23.03 -17.73
C ALA A 667 -37.07 24.24 -17.95
N GLN A 668 -37.32 24.61 -19.21
CA GLN A 668 -38.14 25.76 -19.59
C GLN A 668 -39.28 25.36 -20.53
N ALA A 669 -40.44 25.98 -20.33
CA ALA A 669 -41.61 25.85 -21.18
C ALA A 669 -41.84 27.15 -21.98
N ASP A 670 -42.51 27.05 -23.14
CA ASP A 670 -42.80 28.18 -24.03
C ASP A 670 -43.64 29.29 -23.36
N ASP A 671 -44.39 28.95 -22.32
CA ASP A 671 -45.22 29.86 -21.54
C ASP A 671 -44.47 30.58 -20.40
N GLY A 672 -43.14 30.41 -20.33
CA GLY A 672 -42.27 31.04 -19.34
C GLY A 672 -42.19 30.30 -18.00
N ARG A 673 -42.83 29.14 -17.85
CA ARG A 673 -42.67 28.30 -16.65
C ARG A 673 -41.30 27.63 -16.65
N GLU A 674 -40.66 27.62 -15.49
CA GLU A 674 -39.39 26.95 -15.25
C GLU A 674 -39.52 25.82 -14.24
N ALA A 675 -38.65 24.81 -14.35
CA ALA A 675 -38.45 23.79 -13.33
C ALA A 675 -36.96 23.60 -13.03
N VAL A 676 -36.63 23.60 -11.73
CA VAL A 676 -35.29 23.28 -11.20
C VAL A 676 -35.30 21.84 -10.72
N ILE A 677 -34.48 20.99 -11.33
CA ILE A 677 -34.44 19.57 -11.04
C ILE A 677 -33.02 19.23 -10.58
N ASP A 678 -32.91 18.70 -9.36
CA ASP A 678 -31.65 18.25 -8.80
C ASP A 678 -31.53 16.73 -9.01
N PHE A 679 -30.41 16.33 -9.60
CA PHE A 679 -30.12 14.96 -9.98
C PHE A 679 -29.38 14.27 -8.83
N LYS A 680 -29.88 13.08 -8.47
CA LYS A 680 -29.30 12.30 -7.37
C LYS A 680 -29.21 10.85 -7.77
N TYR A 681 -28.01 10.27 -7.62
CA TYR A 681 -27.79 8.87 -8.01
C TYR A 681 -28.75 7.94 -7.27
N ALA A 682 -28.78 7.98 -5.94
CA ALA A 682 -29.69 7.19 -5.12
C ALA A 682 -30.16 7.98 -3.89
N GLY A 683 -31.04 7.38 -3.07
CA GLY A 683 -31.48 7.96 -1.80
C GLY A 683 -32.98 8.24 -1.71
N ARG A 684 -33.81 7.40 -2.34
CA ARG A 684 -35.27 7.52 -2.41
C ARG A 684 -35.92 8.01 -1.10
N THR A 685 -35.68 7.31 0.00
CA THR A 685 -36.28 7.64 1.31
C THR A 685 -35.80 9.00 1.83
N LYS A 686 -34.53 9.34 1.61
CA LYS A 686 -33.94 10.62 2.03
C LYS A 686 -34.57 11.78 1.27
N PHE A 687 -34.59 11.72 -0.05
CA PHE A 687 -35.11 12.82 -0.89
C PHE A 687 -36.63 12.95 -0.80
N TYR A 688 -37.36 11.84 -0.64
CA TYR A 688 -38.78 11.87 -0.28
C TYR A 688 -39.02 12.65 1.01
N LYS A 689 -38.28 12.31 2.09
CA LYS A 689 -38.39 13.00 3.38
C LYS A 689 -38.03 14.48 3.28
N MET A 690 -36.98 14.82 2.53
CA MET A 690 -36.58 16.24 2.37
C MET A 690 -37.68 17.09 1.72
N ILE A 691 -38.40 16.54 0.72
CA ILE A 691 -39.54 17.24 0.13
C ILE A 691 -40.71 17.27 1.12
N SER A 692 -41.06 16.15 1.76
CA SER A 692 -42.25 16.09 2.64
C SER A 692 -42.11 16.91 3.92
N GLU A 693 -40.89 17.00 4.46
CA GLU A 693 -40.57 17.74 5.69
C GLU A 693 -40.20 19.21 5.41
N GLY A 694 -40.07 19.62 4.15
CA GLY A 694 -39.72 21.00 3.78
C GLY A 694 -38.25 21.35 4.09
N ARG A 695 -37.33 20.41 3.85
CA ARG A 695 -35.90 20.51 4.19
C ARG A 695 -34.99 20.64 2.97
N SER A 696 -35.57 20.80 1.79
CA SER A 696 -34.87 20.98 0.51
C SER A 696 -34.27 22.38 0.35
N VAL A 697 -33.38 22.77 1.25
CA VAL A 697 -32.78 24.12 1.30
C VAL A 697 -31.95 24.45 0.06
N GLN A 698 -31.31 23.45 -0.55
CA GLN A 698 -30.56 23.63 -1.80
C GLN A 698 -31.49 24.01 -2.96
N LEU A 699 -32.57 23.25 -3.18
CA LEU A 699 -33.59 23.57 -4.19
C LEU A 699 -34.23 24.94 -3.90
N ALA A 700 -34.45 25.28 -2.64
CA ALA A 700 -35.01 26.57 -2.24
C ALA A 700 -34.08 27.74 -2.58
N THR A 701 -32.77 27.56 -2.40
CA THR A 701 -31.74 28.55 -2.75
C THR A 701 -31.68 28.79 -4.26
N TYR A 702 -31.78 27.76 -5.08
CA TYR A 702 -31.86 27.93 -6.53
C TYR A 702 -33.20 28.53 -6.97
N ALA A 703 -34.31 28.14 -6.35
CA ALA A 703 -35.62 28.64 -6.68
C ALA A 703 -35.77 30.16 -6.41
N ILE A 704 -35.20 30.68 -5.32
CA ILE A 704 -35.21 32.13 -5.06
C ILE A 704 -34.36 32.91 -6.07
N SER A 705 -33.23 32.35 -6.51
CA SER A 705 -32.39 32.94 -7.55
C SER A 705 -33.16 33.06 -8.87
N ARG A 706 -33.86 31.99 -9.29
CA ARG A 706 -34.71 32.03 -10.49
C ARG A 706 -35.88 33.01 -10.37
N LYS A 707 -36.51 33.12 -9.19
CA LYS A 707 -37.58 34.11 -8.95
C LYS A 707 -37.11 35.54 -9.23
N GLN A 708 -35.85 35.88 -8.90
CA GLN A 708 -35.33 37.22 -9.16
C GLN A 708 -35.17 37.52 -10.66
N VAL A 709 -34.98 36.49 -11.48
CA VAL A 709 -34.82 36.61 -12.93
C VAL A 709 -36.18 36.62 -13.64
N THR A 710 -37.06 35.67 -13.31
CA THR A 710 -38.32 35.44 -14.03
C THR A 710 -39.56 36.03 -13.36
N GLY A 711 -39.43 36.52 -12.13
CA GLY A 711 -40.53 37.04 -11.30
C GLY A 711 -41.36 35.97 -10.60
N ASN A 712 -41.23 34.69 -10.97
CA ASN A 712 -42.00 33.58 -10.42
C ASN A 712 -41.09 32.48 -9.84
N PHE A 713 -41.55 31.79 -8.80
CA PHE A 713 -40.84 30.61 -8.32
C PHE A 713 -40.93 29.47 -9.34
N PRO A 714 -39.82 28.80 -9.69
CA PRO A 714 -39.85 27.62 -10.53
C PRO A 714 -40.48 26.44 -9.79
N ALA A 715 -41.01 25.47 -10.54
CA ALA A 715 -41.28 24.15 -9.97
C ALA A 715 -39.96 23.50 -9.54
N VAL A 716 -40.00 22.64 -8.51
CA VAL A 716 -38.78 21.95 -8.04
C VAL A 716 -38.97 20.45 -7.94
N ALA A 717 -37.92 19.70 -8.22
CA ALA A 717 -37.93 18.26 -8.05
C ALA A 717 -36.55 17.66 -7.76
N TYR A 718 -36.54 16.48 -7.16
CA TYR A 718 -35.41 15.56 -7.20
C TYR A 718 -35.68 14.46 -8.22
N LEU A 719 -34.72 14.16 -9.09
CA LEU A 719 -34.71 12.97 -9.93
C LEU A 719 -33.74 11.94 -9.33
N ILE A 720 -34.26 10.80 -8.91
CA ILE A 720 -33.46 9.67 -8.41
C ILE A 720 -33.13 8.75 -9.58
N LEU A 721 -31.86 8.76 -10.00
CA LEU A 721 -31.40 8.12 -11.22
C LEU A 721 -31.38 6.59 -11.10
N SER A 722 -31.01 6.02 -9.94
CA SER A 722 -30.98 4.57 -9.72
C SER A 722 -32.36 3.92 -9.85
N ASP A 723 -33.40 4.65 -9.42
CA ASP A 723 -34.76 4.13 -9.30
C ASP A 723 -35.66 4.58 -10.45
N GLY A 724 -35.21 5.54 -11.26
CA GLY A 724 -36.05 6.26 -12.22
C GLY A 724 -37.31 6.80 -11.53
N THR A 725 -37.15 7.67 -10.53
CA THR A 725 -38.28 8.26 -9.78
C THR A 725 -38.10 9.77 -9.59
N ILE A 726 -39.18 10.53 -9.69
CA ILE A 726 -39.20 11.98 -9.47
C ILE A 726 -40.01 12.32 -8.21
N PHE A 727 -39.43 13.12 -7.32
CA PHE A 727 -40.11 13.68 -6.15
C PHE A 727 -40.30 15.19 -6.30
N THR A 728 -41.55 15.64 -6.28
CA THR A 728 -41.93 17.05 -6.43
C THR A 728 -43.01 17.39 -5.39
N PRO A 729 -43.00 18.59 -4.78
CA PRO A 729 -43.96 18.95 -3.75
C PRO A 729 -45.35 19.24 -4.33
N THR A 730 -46.40 18.96 -3.56
CA THR A 730 -47.77 19.37 -3.90
C THR A 730 -47.94 20.89 -4.00
N GLY A 731 -47.13 21.66 -3.27
CA GLY A 731 -47.19 23.13 -3.21
C GLY A 731 -46.50 23.87 -4.36
N GLY A 732 -46.29 23.22 -5.51
CA GLY A 732 -45.63 23.77 -6.69
C GLY A 732 -45.01 22.65 -7.55
N PRO A 733 -45.82 21.69 -8.03
CA PRO A 733 -45.30 20.49 -8.66
C PRO A 733 -44.78 20.78 -10.07
N ILE A 734 -43.80 20.01 -10.50
CA ILE A 734 -43.43 19.98 -11.92
C ILE A 734 -44.60 19.48 -12.76
N ALA A 735 -44.92 20.21 -13.84
CA ALA A 735 -45.99 19.79 -14.75
C ALA A 735 -45.60 18.48 -15.43
N GLY A 736 -46.58 17.59 -15.67
CA GLY A 736 -46.34 16.27 -16.29
C GLY A 736 -46.20 15.11 -15.31
N VAL A 737 -45.99 15.36 -14.01
CA VAL A 737 -46.05 14.31 -12.97
C VAL A 737 -47.50 13.97 -12.65
N LYS A 738 -47.81 12.66 -12.61
CA LYS A 738 -49.15 12.18 -12.24
C LYS A 738 -49.50 12.58 -10.80
N PRO A 739 -50.76 12.96 -10.49
CA PRO A 739 -51.18 13.36 -9.14
C PRO A 739 -50.84 12.33 -8.05
N THR A 740 -50.86 11.04 -8.38
CA THR A 740 -50.53 9.94 -7.46
C THR A 740 -49.05 9.87 -7.06
N HIS A 741 -48.17 10.58 -7.76
CA HIS A 741 -46.73 10.61 -7.51
C HIS A 741 -46.28 11.94 -6.88
N LEU A 742 -47.22 12.84 -6.57
CA LEU A 742 -46.92 14.08 -5.87
C LEU A 742 -46.61 13.80 -4.39
N THR A 743 -45.58 14.46 -3.88
CA THR A 743 -45.17 14.33 -2.48
C THR A 743 -45.83 15.44 -1.66
N LYS A 744 -46.58 15.07 -0.62
CA LYS A 744 -47.17 16.05 0.30
C LYS A 744 -46.05 16.77 1.04
N GLY A 745 -45.93 18.07 0.82
CA GLY A 745 -44.91 18.92 1.43
C GLY A 745 -45.23 20.41 1.20
N PRO A 746 -44.57 21.32 1.94
CA PRO A 746 -44.75 22.76 1.78
C PRO A 746 -44.30 23.24 0.39
N SER A 747 -44.72 24.46 0.01
CA SER A 747 -44.21 25.10 -1.21
C SER A 747 -42.72 25.45 -1.05
N ILE A 748 -42.00 25.52 -2.16
CA ILE A 748 -40.57 25.87 -2.12
C ILE A 748 -40.34 27.30 -1.60
N GLU A 749 -41.29 28.20 -1.81
CA GLU A 749 -41.30 29.55 -1.24
C GLU A 749 -41.34 29.51 0.30
N GLN A 750 -42.17 28.65 0.88
CA GLN A 750 -42.25 28.48 2.33
C GLN A 750 -40.95 27.90 2.90
N VAL A 751 -40.36 26.92 2.20
CA VAL A 751 -39.04 26.35 2.58
C VAL A 751 -37.96 27.44 2.57
N TRP A 752 -37.91 28.27 1.53
CA TRP A 752 -36.96 29.39 1.44
C TRP A 752 -37.16 30.40 2.58
N ASN A 753 -38.40 30.83 2.84
CA ASN A 753 -38.70 31.80 3.89
C ASN A 753 -38.28 31.30 5.27
N ASN A 754 -38.56 30.03 5.57
CA ASN A 754 -38.14 29.39 6.82
C ASN A 754 -36.61 29.31 6.94
N PHE A 755 -35.93 28.89 5.87
CA PHE A 755 -34.47 28.78 5.84
C PHE A 755 -33.78 30.14 5.98
N SER A 756 -34.28 31.16 5.27
CA SER A 756 -33.75 32.52 5.32
C SER A 756 -33.86 33.11 6.73
N THR A 757 -35.03 32.94 7.35
CA THR A 757 -35.25 33.37 8.75
C THR A 757 -34.32 32.65 9.71
N ALA A 758 -34.12 31.33 9.55
CA ALA A 758 -33.25 30.53 10.40
C ALA A 758 -31.79 30.96 10.32
N ILE A 759 -31.27 31.24 9.11
CA ILE A 759 -29.90 31.72 8.93
C ILE A 759 -29.70 33.07 9.62
N THR A 760 -30.54 34.06 9.33
CA THR A 760 -30.39 35.41 9.90
C THR A 760 -30.47 35.40 11.43
N ALA A 761 -31.29 34.51 12.01
CA ALA A 761 -31.37 34.36 13.46
C ALA A 761 -30.16 33.65 14.09
N ALA A 762 -29.36 32.92 13.31
CA ALA A 762 -28.31 32.02 13.78
C ALA A 762 -26.87 32.51 13.48
N GLU A 763 -26.70 33.80 13.16
CA GLU A 763 -25.44 34.40 12.66
C GLU A 763 -24.64 35.21 13.70
N SER A 764 -25.05 35.25 14.97
CA SER A 764 -24.36 36.05 15.99
C SER A 764 -22.87 35.68 16.15
N TRP A 765 -22.55 34.38 16.01
CA TRP A 765 -21.18 33.85 16.05
C TRP A 765 -20.24 34.43 14.97
N LEU A 766 -20.77 35.02 13.90
CA LEU A 766 -19.97 35.60 12.83
C LEU A 766 -19.60 37.07 13.09
N THR A 767 -20.48 37.80 13.80
CA THR A 767 -20.39 39.27 13.95
C THR A 767 -20.06 39.72 15.36
N THR A 768 -20.05 38.81 16.33
CA THR A 768 -19.77 39.07 17.75
C THR A 768 -18.71 38.10 18.27
N ASP A 769 -18.24 38.31 19.51
CA ASP A 769 -17.32 37.38 20.19
C ASP A 769 -18.04 36.14 20.77
N ASP A 770 -19.28 35.86 20.33
CA ASP A 770 -19.99 34.62 20.64
C ASP A 770 -19.18 33.40 20.16
N PRO A 771 -19.12 32.31 20.94
CA PRO A 771 -18.39 31.11 20.54
C PRO A 771 -18.92 30.52 19.23
N VAL A 772 -18.02 30.14 18.32
CA VAL A 772 -18.36 29.44 17.08
C VAL A 772 -18.80 28.00 17.42
N PRO A 773 -20.07 27.63 17.12
CA PRO A 773 -20.57 26.32 17.53
C PRO A 773 -20.22 25.22 16.53
N ALA A 774 -19.96 24.02 17.06
CA ALA A 774 -19.98 22.78 16.32
C ALA A 774 -21.33 22.07 16.59
N ARG A 775 -22.41 22.60 15.99
CA ARG A 775 -23.79 22.18 16.29
C ARG A 775 -24.04 20.66 16.26
N PRO A 776 -23.46 19.86 15.34
CA PRO A 776 -23.66 18.41 15.34
C PRO A 776 -23.24 17.66 16.62
N ILE A 777 -22.36 18.27 17.43
CA ILE A 777 -21.89 17.73 18.71
C ILE A 777 -22.35 18.53 19.93
N GLN A 778 -23.18 19.56 19.72
CA GLN A 778 -23.89 20.25 20.79
C GLN A 778 -25.13 19.46 21.21
N ASN A 779 -25.68 19.77 22.38
CA ASN A 779 -27.00 19.27 22.75
C ASN A 779 -28.04 19.92 21.82
N PRO A 780 -28.99 19.16 21.23
CA PRO A 780 -30.02 19.74 20.36
C PRO A 780 -30.83 20.89 20.97
N THR A 781 -30.90 20.97 22.31
CA THR A 781 -31.54 22.10 23.02
C THR A 781 -30.81 23.43 22.86
N ASP A 782 -29.52 23.38 22.49
CA ASP A 782 -28.67 24.56 22.32
C ASP A 782 -28.68 25.06 20.87
N TRP A 783 -29.39 24.38 19.97
CA TRP A 783 -29.48 24.77 18.56
C TRP A 783 -30.38 26.00 18.40
N PRO A 784 -30.00 26.97 17.54
CA PRO A 784 -30.89 28.07 17.20
C PRO A 784 -32.12 27.56 16.44
N SER A 785 -33.25 28.25 16.60
CA SER A 785 -34.51 27.89 15.95
C SER A 785 -34.36 27.76 14.43
N GLY A 786 -34.86 26.67 13.85
CA GLY A 786 -34.78 26.39 12.42
C GLY A 786 -33.55 25.59 12.00
N SER A 787 -32.66 25.23 12.94
CA SER A 787 -31.56 24.30 12.67
C SER A 787 -32.04 22.92 12.21
N GLU A 788 -33.26 22.53 12.56
CA GLU A 788 -33.91 21.27 12.15
C GLU A 788 -34.12 21.17 10.63
N LEU A 789 -34.04 22.30 9.91
CA LEU A 789 -34.06 22.30 8.45
C LEU A 789 -32.85 21.52 7.89
N VAL A 790 -31.70 21.60 8.56
CA VAL A 790 -30.41 21.03 8.09
C VAL A 790 -29.81 19.99 9.04
N LEU A 791 -30.33 19.87 10.27
CA LEU A 791 -29.94 18.86 11.27
C LEU A 791 -31.12 17.93 11.62
N ILE A 792 -30.82 16.68 11.99
CA ILE A 792 -31.82 15.66 12.34
C ILE A 792 -31.75 15.37 13.84
N ASN A 793 -32.90 15.33 14.52
CA ASN A 793 -33.03 14.87 15.90
C ASN A 793 -34.40 14.18 16.10
N PRO A 794 -34.48 12.95 16.65
CA PRO A 794 -33.36 12.08 17.06
C PRO A 794 -32.57 11.53 15.86
N LEU A 795 -31.25 11.49 16.01
CA LEU A 795 -30.36 10.85 15.05
C LEU A 795 -30.36 9.33 15.28
N PRO A 796 -30.44 8.49 14.24
CA PRO A 796 -30.31 7.05 14.39
C PRO A 796 -28.95 6.66 15.04
N PRO A 797 -28.87 5.58 15.86
CA PRO A 797 -27.69 5.24 16.65
C PRO A 797 -26.38 5.04 15.87
N ASP A 798 -26.48 4.73 14.57
CA ASP A 798 -25.34 4.44 13.68
C ASP A 798 -25.20 5.47 12.54
N GLU A 799 -25.90 6.60 12.61
CA GLU A 799 -25.82 7.66 11.60
C GLU A 799 -25.13 8.91 12.14
N ASN A 800 -24.45 9.62 11.24
CA ASN A 800 -23.93 10.96 11.50
C ASN A 800 -24.85 12.00 10.82
N GLN A 801 -24.86 13.23 11.34
CA GLN A 801 -25.51 14.35 10.65
C GLN A 801 -25.00 14.46 9.21
N SER A 802 -25.85 14.88 8.27
CA SER A 802 -25.49 15.02 6.85
C SER A 802 -24.22 15.86 6.66
N VAL A 803 -24.13 16.97 7.41
CA VAL A 803 -22.98 17.89 7.40
C VAL A 803 -21.67 17.24 7.86
N CYS A 804 -21.74 16.17 8.67
CA CYS A 804 -20.61 15.42 9.22
C CYS A 804 -20.17 14.22 8.35
N ARG A 805 -21.06 13.67 7.52
CA ARG A 805 -20.79 12.44 6.74
C ARG A 805 -19.61 12.58 5.77
N TYR A 806 -19.39 13.78 5.25
CA TYR A 806 -18.27 14.13 4.36
C TYR A 806 -17.52 15.36 4.92
N CYS A 807 -17.33 15.39 6.24
CA CYS A 807 -16.63 16.49 6.92
C CYS A 807 -15.16 16.15 7.13
N ASP A 808 -14.28 17.01 6.63
CA ASP A 808 -12.83 16.86 6.71
C ASP A 808 -12.24 17.23 8.09
N PHE A 809 -13.10 17.69 9.02
CA PHE A 809 -12.68 18.34 10.27
C PHE A 809 -13.12 17.57 11.53
N THR A 810 -13.60 16.33 11.39
CA THR A 810 -14.11 15.51 12.51
C THR A 810 -13.06 15.27 13.60
N ARG A 811 -11.78 15.17 13.23
CA ARG A 811 -10.66 15.08 14.19
C ARG A 811 -10.38 16.38 14.93
N LEU A 812 -10.56 17.53 14.27
CA LEU A 812 -10.32 18.85 14.89
C LEU A 812 -11.37 19.14 15.97
N CYS A 813 -12.63 18.80 15.73
CA CYS A 813 -13.70 18.97 16.72
C CYS A 813 -13.74 17.87 17.79
N GLY A 814 -12.91 16.82 17.65
CA GLY A 814 -12.84 15.66 18.55
C GLY A 814 -13.99 14.66 18.39
N LEU A 815 -14.78 14.76 17.31
CA LEU A 815 -15.79 13.73 16.98
C LEU A 815 -15.12 12.40 16.66
N GLU A 816 -13.96 12.45 15.99
CA GLU A 816 -13.03 11.32 15.80
C GLU A 816 -11.75 11.52 16.63
N GLU A 817 -11.25 10.46 17.24
CA GLU A 817 -9.99 10.48 17.99
C GLU A 817 -8.77 10.57 17.06
N THR A 818 -7.80 11.42 17.41
CA THR A 818 -6.46 11.39 16.84
C THR A 818 -5.67 10.23 17.45
N ARG A 819 -5.44 9.18 16.65
CA ARG A 819 -4.55 8.06 16.99
C ARG A 819 -3.09 8.42 16.84
#